data_AF-A0A3B0QUI5-F1
#
_entry.id   AF-A0A3B0QUI5-F1
#
_cell.length_a   1.000
_cell.length_b   1.000
_cell.length_c   1.000
_cell.angle_alpha   90.00
_cell.angle_beta   90.00
_cell.angle_gamma   90.00
#
_symmetry.space_group_name_H-M   'P 1'
#
loop_
_entity.id
_entity.type
_entity.pdbx_description
1 polymer ?
#
loop_
_entity_poly.entity_id
_entity_poly.type
_entity_poly.pdbx_seq_one_letter_code
_entity_poly.pdbx_strand_id
1 'polypeptide(L)'
;MKFGIKGKLGLIMGSFVVLILATIAATFWTVSAQKSDGTVMNMAGRQRMLSQKMSKEVMALLQGKAEARQVLDTVGLFDKSLTALISGDAEMGIPMTKEPKIQAQLGKVKGQWMNFKASLTELAKNADKRAELYAYVSGRNEELLREMNKAVALIDKAGFNARTLNLAGRQRMLSQKMTKEVMALDNGVGSAEQTLATVALFDKTLNGLLRGDKELGLTPVRKPLITAQLRKVEGLWRPFKKNIEGLIEQIGAIEKNRSYVLANNVPLLKEMNKGVGMYEAASAGKVTTLKETQIGFLAVTIVVFVIAWIVLARIIIRPVQEVSFLATSIADGNLTEDDVKVRSNDEIGSLAETVNAMKSNLNDMMQKIRSGAKRVSGSSEELAQSNTDFSQRITEQSGSIEETAATIEEISAGVNQNADTCRETNKVATDCRNKAEEGGTVMHSMMTSIEDINNSSKEIADIINVIEEIAFQTNLLALNAAVEAARAGEQGKGFAVVAVEVRNLAHRSSKAAKEITGLIKENLEKARGGTQYAQMTQANLEEIIESVKKVSDQVAEISAASSEQAVGVDQVNKAISQLDQVTQQNATMLEQSTTTGEQMNAESSRLLELVGHFRLRTGKSGGGKAKQAKGKTAATGKAAAADAQTPAQGKAGEPQGGSSWVDEQDQKAV
;
A
#
# COMPACT_ATOMS: atom_id res chain seq x y z
N MET A 1 -12.32 27.58 -24.00
CA MET A 1 -12.19 27.61 -22.52
C MET A 1 -12.15 26.19 -21.99
N LYS A 2 -11.01 25.78 -21.42
CA LYS A 2 -10.86 24.46 -20.80
C LYS A 2 -11.49 24.53 -19.40
N PHE A 3 -12.71 24.04 -19.26
CA PHE A 3 -13.35 23.95 -17.95
C PHE A 3 -12.90 22.65 -17.27
N GLY A 4 -12.31 22.76 -16.07
CA GLY A 4 -12.09 21.61 -15.17
C GLY A 4 -13.43 20.98 -14.74
N ILE A 5 -13.39 19.90 -13.97
CA ILE A 5 -14.60 19.19 -13.49
C ILE A 5 -15.59 20.16 -12.86
N LYS A 6 -15.12 21.10 -12.03
CA LYS A 6 -15.95 22.15 -11.42
C LYS A 6 -16.63 23.05 -12.47
N GLY A 7 -15.90 23.39 -13.53
CA GLY A 7 -16.42 24.20 -14.62
C GLY A 7 -17.46 23.46 -15.46
N LYS A 8 -17.24 22.17 -15.75
CA LYS A 8 -18.20 21.31 -16.47
C LYS A 8 -19.46 21.08 -15.63
N LEU A 9 -19.33 20.77 -14.34
CA LEU A 9 -20.47 20.65 -13.43
C LEU A 9 -21.23 21.98 -13.30
N GLY A 10 -20.51 23.09 -13.18
CA GLY A 10 -21.10 24.42 -13.08
C GLY A 10 -21.93 24.80 -14.31
N LEU A 11 -21.46 24.46 -15.51
CA LEU A 11 -22.17 24.71 -16.77
C LEU A 11 -23.47 23.88 -16.87
N ILE A 12 -23.42 22.62 -16.43
CA ILE A 12 -24.59 21.73 -16.43
C ILE A 12 -25.60 22.17 -15.37
N MET A 13 -25.15 22.44 -14.14
CA MET A 13 -26.01 22.91 -13.05
C MET A 13 -26.64 24.26 -13.36
N GLY A 14 -25.87 25.20 -13.93
CA GLY A 14 -26.39 26.51 -14.36
C GLY A 14 -27.49 26.38 -15.42
N SER A 15 -27.29 25.50 -16.41
CA SER A 15 -28.32 25.23 -17.43
C SER A 15 -29.60 24.62 -16.82
N PHE A 16 -29.45 23.79 -15.79
CA PHE A 16 -30.56 23.15 -15.10
C PHE A 16 -31.41 24.14 -14.30
N VAL A 17 -30.77 25.06 -13.57
CA VAL A 17 -31.45 26.09 -12.78
C VAL A 17 -32.27 27.03 -13.66
N VAL A 18 -31.73 27.43 -14.82
CA VAL A 18 -32.44 28.28 -15.78
C VAL A 18 -33.71 27.60 -16.30
N LEU A 19 -33.64 26.30 -16.57
CA LEU A 19 -34.76 25.54 -17.12
C LEU A 19 -35.89 25.33 -16.09
N ILE A 20 -35.54 25.13 -14.82
CA ILE A 20 -36.50 25.02 -13.70
C ILE A 20 -37.21 26.35 -13.44
N LEU A 21 -36.47 27.46 -13.43
CA LEU A 21 -37.06 28.79 -13.21
C LEU A 21 -38.05 29.17 -14.33
N ALA A 22 -37.73 28.82 -15.58
CA ALA A 22 -38.62 29.05 -16.71
C ALA A 22 -39.92 28.25 -16.60
N THR A 23 -39.87 27.00 -16.12
CA THR A 23 -41.06 26.15 -15.95
C THR A 23 -41.96 26.64 -14.81
N ILE A 24 -41.40 27.09 -13.69
CA ILE A 24 -42.15 27.63 -12.54
C ILE A 24 -42.88 28.94 -12.92
N ALA A 25 -42.21 29.85 -13.63
CA ALA A 25 -42.82 31.11 -14.06
C ALA A 25 -44.05 30.89 -14.98
N ALA A 26 -43.95 29.92 -15.90
CA ALA A 26 -45.04 29.56 -16.80
C ALA A 26 -46.25 28.93 -16.08
N THR A 27 -46.02 28.16 -15.02
CA THR A 27 -47.11 27.58 -14.21
C THR A 27 -47.81 28.61 -13.35
N PHE A 28 -47.09 29.60 -12.81
CA PHE A 28 -47.68 30.62 -11.95
C PHE A 28 -48.66 31.55 -12.71
N TRP A 29 -48.36 31.88 -13.96
CA TRP A 29 -49.22 32.73 -14.78
C TRP A 29 -50.58 32.09 -15.07
N THR A 30 -50.60 30.78 -15.32
CA THR A 30 -51.81 30.04 -15.71
C THR A 30 -52.77 29.78 -14.53
N VAL A 31 -52.25 29.57 -13.31
CA VAL A 31 -53.07 29.30 -12.11
C VAL A 31 -53.80 30.55 -11.60
N SER A 32 -53.29 31.75 -11.87
CA SER A 32 -53.91 33.01 -11.41
C SER A 32 -55.27 33.36 -12.04
N ALA A 33 -55.71 32.63 -13.09
CA ALA A 33 -56.86 33.00 -13.92
C ALA A 33 -58.22 32.37 -13.56
N GLN A 34 -58.34 31.44 -12.60
CA GLN A 34 -59.63 30.78 -12.31
C GLN A 34 -59.78 30.36 -10.84
N LYS A 35 -60.74 30.98 -10.11
CA LYS A 35 -61.25 30.47 -8.83
C LYS A 35 -62.78 30.33 -8.89
N SER A 36 -63.28 29.18 -8.44
CA SER A 36 -64.63 28.65 -8.67
C SER A 36 -65.57 28.82 -7.46
N ASP A 37 -66.67 29.57 -7.59
CA ASP A 37 -67.68 29.78 -6.52
C ASP A 37 -69.16 29.65 -6.98
N GLY A 38 -69.43 29.20 -8.20
CA GLY A 38 -70.81 29.16 -8.76
C GLY A 38 -71.76 28.10 -8.16
N THR A 39 -71.22 27.05 -7.54
CA THR A 39 -72.00 25.86 -7.12
C THR A 39 -72.77 26.07 -5.80
N VAL A 40 -72.26 26.92 -4.90
CA VAL A 40 -72.80 27.15 -3.55
C VAL A 40 -74.11 27.98 -3.60
N MET A 41 -74.19 28.95 -4.51
CA MET A 41 -75.33 29.87 -4.64
C MET A 41 -76.62 29.17 -5.12
N ASN A 42 -76.49 28.20 -6.03
CA ASN A 42 -77.66 27.50 -6.61
C ASN A 42 -78.33 26.55 -5.59
N MET A 43 -77.54 26.03 -4.65
CA MET A 43 -78.03 25.10 -3.63
C MET A 43 -78.77 25.82 -2.48
N ALA A 44 -78.31 27.01 -2.06
CA ALA A 44 -79.01 27.84 -1.08
C ALA A 44 -80.37 28.35 -1.61
N GLY A 45 -80.47 28.64 -2.91
CA GLY A 45 -81.75 28.94 -3.56
C GLY A 45 -82.70 27.73 -3.58
N ARG A 46 -82.16 26.52 -3.83
CA ARG A 46 -82.93 25.27 -3.82
C ARG A 46 -83.49 24.94 -2.43
N GLN A 47 -82.70 25.19 -1.40
CA GLN A 47 -83.11 25.07 0.01
C GLN A 47 -84.33 25.92 0.33
N ARG A 48 -84.31 27.22 -0.01
CA ARG A 48 -85.48 28.10 0.14
C ARG A 48 -86.72 27.56 -0.59
N MET A 49 -86.57 27.09 -1.83
CA MET A 49 -87.68 26.51 -2.59
C MET A 49 -88.24 25.24 -1.95
N LEU A 50 -87.38 24.35 -1.45
CA LEU A 50 -87.80 23.13 -0.76
C LEU A 50 -88.60 23.46 0.51
N SER A 51 -88.19 24.47 1.29
CA SER A 51 -88.98 24.94 2.44
C SER A 51 -90.36 25.47 2.06
N GLN A 52 -90.46 26.25 0.98
CA GLN A 52 -91.76 26.69 0.47
C GLN A 52 -92.62 25.54 -0.09
N LYS A 53 -91.97 24.52 -0.67
CA LYS A 53 -92.64 23.31 -1.16
C LYS A 53 -93.24 22.52 -0.01
N MET A 54 -92.50 22.38 1.10
CA MET A 54 -92.99 21.69 2.30
C MET A 54 -94.28 22.31 2.85
N SER A 55 -94.40 23.64 2.91
CA SER A 55 -95.64 24.29 3.38
C SER A 55 -96.86 23.92 2.53
N LYS A 56 -96.66 23.86 1.21
CA LYS A 56 -97.74 23.51 0.28
C LYS A 56 -98.12 22.03 0.38
N GLU A 57 -97.14 21.15 0.53
CA GLU A 57 -97.37 19.72 0.68
C GLU A 57 -98.06 19.41 2.02
N VAL A 58 -97.71 20.12 3.11
CA VAL A 58 -98.41 20.02 4.40
C VAL A 58 -99.87 20.48 4.27
N MET A 59 -100.12 21.60 3.59
CA MET A 59 -101.49 22.06 3.31
C MET A 59 -102.28 21.06 2.47
N ALA A 60 -101.66 20.50 1.43
CA ALA A 60 -102.28 19.48 0.61
C ALA A 60 -102.56 18.20 1.41
N LEU A 61 -101.66 17.81 2.33
CA LEU A 61 -101.83 16.65 3.21
C LEU A 61 -103.04 16.83 4.16
N LEU A 62 -103.27 18.04 4.68
CA LEU A 62 -104.44 18.37 5.50
C LEU A 62 -105.75 18.34 4.71
N GLN A 63 -105.71 18.73 3.44
CA GLN A 63 -106.86 18.69 2.53
C GLN A 63 -107.10 17.28 1.93
N GLY A 64 -106.32 16.27 2.32
CA GLY A 64 -106.38 14.92 1.75
C GLY A 64 -105.88 14.81 0.30
N LYS A 65 -105.21 15.84 -0.22
CA LYS A 65 -104.74 15.97 -1.62
C LYS A 65 -103.28 15.57 -1.83
N ALA A 66 -102.55 15.21 -0.76
CA ALA A 66 -101.17 14.74 -0.84
C ALA A 66 -100.93 13.58 0.13
N GLU A 67 -99.98 12.71 -0.19
CA GLU A 67 -99.57 11.61 0.66
C GLU A 67 -98.50 12.03 1.66
N ALA A 68 -98.50 11.42 2.84
CA ALA A 68 -97.48 11.64 3.87
C ALA A 68 -96.04 11.40 3.36
N ARG A 69 -95.88 10.48 2.39
CA ARG A 69 -94.60 10.18 1.76
C ARG A 69 -94.00 11.36 1.00
N GLN A 70 -94.83 12.15 0.30
CA GLN A 70 -94.35 13.31 -0.47
C GLN A 70 -93.71 14.37 0.43
N VAL A 71 -94.32 14.61 1.61
CA VAL A 71 -93.77 15.52 2.62
C VAL A 71 -92.42 15.00 3.14
N LEU A 72 -92.33 13.69 3.42
CA LEU A 72 -91.09 13.06 3.91
C LEU A 72 -89.95 13.07 2.89
N ASP A 73 -90.25 12.91 1.59
CA ASP A 73 -89.25 12.98 0.52
C ASP A 73 -88.68 14.41 0.39
N THR A 74 -89.54 15.44 0.45
CA THR A 74 -89.09 16.84 0.45
C THR A 74 -88.27 17.16 1.69
N VAL A 75 -88.61 16.59 2.86
CA VAL A 75 -87.81 16.68 4.09
C VAL A 75 -86.43 16.05 3.90
N GLY A 76 -86.32 14.86 3.32
CA GLY A 76 -85.04 14.20 3.06
C GLY A 76 -84.14 15.00 2.11
N LEU A 77 -84.72 15.57 1.04
CA LEU A 77 -83.99 16.41 0.09
C LEU A 77 -83.45 17.70 0.72
N PHE A 78 -84.26 18.34 1.58
CA PHE A 78 -83.84 19.55 2.31
C PHE A 78 -82.69 19.23 3.27
N ASP A 79 -82.78 18.12 4.00
CA ASP A 79 -81.75 17.70 4.96
C ASP A 79 -80.40 17.42 4.29
N LYS A 80 -80.41 16.66 3.19
CA LYS A 80 -79.20 16.30 2.44
C LYS A 80 -78.50 17.54 1.87
N SER A 81 -79.27 18.45 1.28
CA SER A 81 -78.69 19.65 0.66
C SER A 81 -78.29 20.74 1.66
N LEU A 82 -78.92 20.81 2.84
CA LEU A 82 -78.45 21.68 3.93
C LEU A 82 -77.13 21.17 4.52
N THR A 83 -77.00 19.86 4.68
CA THR A 83 -75.76 19.24 5.15
C THR A 83 -74.62 19.50 4.17
N ALA A 84 -74.84 19.28 2.87
CA ALA A 84 -73.87 19.58 1.82
C ALA A 84 -73.41 21.05 1.82
N LEU A 85 -74.31 22.01 2.09
CA LEU A 85 -73.95 23.43 2.22
C LEU A 85 -73.05 23.74 3.42
N ILE A 86 -73.22 23.01 4.53
CA ILE A 86 -72.52 23.29 5.78
C ILE A 86 -71.16 22.58 5.83
N SER A 87 -71.13 21.28 5.51
CA SER A 87 -69.95 20.43 5.67
C SER A 87 -69.25 20.10 4.35
N GLY A 88 -69.84 20.46 3.20
CA GLY A 88 -69.42 19.96 1.89
C GLY A 88 -69.95 18.55 1.63
N ASP A 89 -69.96 18.16 0.36
CA ASP A 89 -70.31 16.82 -0.12
C ASP A 89 -69.43 16.49 -1.32
N ALA A 90 -68.55 15.48 -1.17
CA ALA A 90 -67.58 15.10 -2.18
C ALA A 90 -68.22 14.43 -3.40
N GLU A 91 -69.33 13.69 -3.22
CA GLU A 91 -70.05 13.06 -4.34
C GLU A 91 -70.85 14.07 -5.16
N MET A 92 -71.38 15.11 -4.51
CA MET A 92 -72.08 16.20 -5.20
C MET A 92 -71.14 17.31 -5.72
N GLY A 93 -69.83 17.22 -5.47
CA GLY A 93 -68.85 18.21 -5.92
C GLY A 93 -68.99 19.57 -5.23
N ILE A 94 -69.44 19.59 -3.98
CA ILE A 94 -69.74 20.82 -3.23
C ILE A 94 -68.67 21.05 -2.16
N PRO A 95 -67.87 22.12 -2.27
CA PRO A 95 -66.87 22.44 -1.25
C PRO A 95 -67.55 22.95 0.03
N MET A 96 -66.94 22.68 1.18
CA MET A 96 -67.38 23.19 2.47
C MET A 96 -67.39 24.73 2.48
N THR A 97 -68.46 25.34 3.00
CA THR A 97 -68.55 26.80 3.17
C THR A 97 -67.55 27.26 4.23
N LYS A 98 -66.53 28.04 3.82
CA LYS A 98 -65.43 28.49 4.69
C LYS A 98 -65.66 29.85 5.37
N GLU A 99 -66.67 30.60 4.96
CA GLU A 99 -66.88 31.95 5.49
C GLU A 99 -67.62 31.91 6.84
N PRO A 100 -67.01 32.44 7.93
CA PRO A 100 -67.54 32.28 9.28
C PRO A 100 -68.97 32.82 9.47
N LYS A 101 -69.30 33.95 8.82
CA LYS A 101 -70.63 34.57 8.91
C LYS A 101 -71.71 33.72 8.23
N ILE A 102 -71.41 33.16 7.06
CA ILE A 102 -72.34 32.28 6.34
C ILE A 102 -72.49 30.96 7.09
N GLN A 103 -71.39 30.39 7.57
CA GLN A 103 -71.38 29.15 8.34
C GLN A 103 -72.19 29.28 9.63
N ALA A 104 -72.04 30.39 10.36
CA ALA A 104 -72.83 30.67 11.56
C ALA A 104 -74.34 30.78 11.25
N GLN A 105 -74.72 31.44 10.16
CA GLN A 105 -76.12 31.58 9.76
C GLN A 105 -76.72 30.25 9.27
N LEU A 106 -75.98 29.45 8.50
CA LEU A 106 -76.40 28.09 8.11
C LEU A 106 -76.51 27.17 9.33
N GLY A 107 -75.68 27.38 10.37
CA GLY A 107 -75.81 26.72 11.67
C GLY A 107 -77.14 27.02 12.35
N LYS A 108 -77.59 28.28 12.35
CA LYS A 108 -78.93 28.67 12.87
C LYS A 108 -80.06 28.01 12.09
N VAL A 109 -79.94 27.99 10.76
CA VAL A 109 -80.90 27.30 9.87
C VAL A 109 -80.98 25.81 10.22
N LYS A 110 -79.84 25.14 10.43
CA LYS A 110 -79.80 23.73 10.84
C LYS A 110 -80.47 23.49 12.19
N GLY A 111 -80.27 24.37 13.17
CA GLY A 111 -80.93 24.29 14.47
C GLY A 111 -82.46 24.35 14.35
N GLN A 112 -82.98 25.34 13.61
CA GLN A 112 -84.42 25.47 13.36
C GLN A 112 -84.97 24.28 12.57
N TRP A 113 -84.22 23.80 11.58
CA TRP A 113 -84.58 22.66 10.75
C TRP A 113 -84.74 21.36 11.55
N MET A 114 -83.84 21.07 12.50
CA MET A 114 -83.92 19.82 13.28
C MET A 114 -85.20 19.75 14.12
N ASN A 115 -85.56 20.86 14.76
CA ASN A 115 -86.81 20.95 15.52
C ASN A 115 -88.04 20.83 14.60
N PHE A 116 -87.98 21.49 13.45
CA PHE A 116 -89.06 21.49 12.47
C PHE A 116 -89.27 20.11 11.81
N LYS A 117 -88.18 19.41 11.50
CA LYS A 117 -88.16 18.05 10.93
C LYS A 117 -88.86 17.04 11.83
N ALA A 118 -88.66 17.13 13.14
CA ALA A 118 -89.33 16.24 14.10
C ALA A 118 -90.86 16.41 14.04
N SER A 119 -91.33 17.65 14.08
CA SER A 119 -92.76 17.96 14.01
C SER A 119 -93.41 17.60 12.67
N LEU A 120 -92.69 17.81 11.55
CA LEU A 120 -93.16 17.36 10.23
C LEU A 120 -93.27 15.83 10.14
N THR A 121 -92.32 15.12 10.73
CA THR A 121 -92.32 13.65 10.75
C THR A 121 -93.49 13.12 11.58
N GLU A 122 -93.80 13.78 12.69
CA GLU A 122 -94.93 13.42 13.55
C GLU A 122 -96.29 13.74 12.91
N LEU A 123 -96.41 14.89 12.23
CA LEU A 123 -97.59 15.26 11.45
C LEU A 123 -97.85 14.30 10.27
N ALA A 124 -96.78 13.82 9.62
CA ALA A 124 -96.89 12.86 8.54
C ALA A 124 -97.41 11.49 9.04
N LYS A 125 -96.99 11.05 10.23
CA LYS A 125 -97.28 9.71 10.78
C LYS A 125 -98.61 9.60 11.53
N ASN A 126 -99.02 10.63 12.28
CA ASN A 126 -100.22 10.57 13.12
C ASN A 126 -101.37 11.37 12.50
N ALA A 127 -102.29 10.68 11.82
CA ALA A 127 -103.42 11.31 11.13
C ALA A 127 -104.32 12.13 12.07
N ASP A 128 -104.54 11.62 13.29
CA ASP A 128 -105.48 12.21 14.26
C ASP A 128 -104.99 13.53 14.88
N LYS A 129 -103.67 13.79 14.85
CA LYS A 129 -103.06 15.02 15.41
C LYS A 129 -102.75 16.08 14.35
N ARG A 130 -103.11 15.86 13.08
CA ARG A 130 -102.69 16.73 11.95
C ARG A 130 -103.23 18.16 12.06
N ALA A 131 -104.49 18.33 12.47
CA ALA A 131 -105.11 19.65 12.59
C ALA A 131 -104.50 20.47 13.73
N GLU A 132 -104.20 19.83 14.87
CA GLU A 132 -103.58 20.46 16.04
C GLU A 132 -102.11 20.85 15.77
N LEU A 133 -101.37 19.96 15.10
CA LEU A 133 -99.96 20.19 14.76
C LEU A 133 -99.77 21.19 13.61
N TYR A 134 -100.81 21.51 12.83
CA TYR A 134 -100.70 22.42 11.69
C TYR A 134 -100.31 23.84 12.10
N ALA A 135 -100.95 24.40 13.13
CA ALA A 135 -100.65 25.75 13.60
C ALA A 135 -99.19 25.84 14.06
N TYR A 136 -98.70 24.79 14.73
CA TYR A 136 -97.32 24.67 15.18
C TYR A 136 -96.34 24.56 14.00
N VAL A 137 -96.66 23.71 13.00
CA VAL A 137 -95.83 23.50 11.81
C VAL A 137 -95.80 24.73 10.90
N SER A 138 -96.92 25.41 10.70
CA SER A 138 -96.99 26.63 9.88
C SER A 138 -96.13 27.75 10.49
N GLY A 139 -96.28 28.01 11.80
CA GLY A 139 -95.52 29.04 12.51
C GLY A 139 -94.01 28.78 12.51
N ARG A 140 -93.58 27.53 12.77
CA ARG A 140 -92.16 27.16 12.75
C ARG A 140 -91.55 27.20 11.34
N ASN A 141 -92.33 26.91 10.31
CA ASN A 141 -91.85 26.99 8.94
C ASN A 141 -91.56 28.45 8.50
N GLU A 142 -92.36 29.41 8.94
CA GLU A 142 -92.08 30.83 8.70
C GLU A 142 -90.76 31.27 9.36
N GLU A 143 -90.48 30.77 10.56
CA GLU A 143 -89.23 31.01 11.27
C GLU A 143 -88.02 30.42 10.51
N LEU A 144 -88.14 29.17 10.03
CA LEU A 144 -87.14 28.52 9.19
C LEU A 144 -86.90 29.29 7.88
N LEU A 145 -87.97 29.73 7.20
CA LEU A 145 -87.87 30.56 6.00
C LEU A 145 -87.17 31.88 6.28
N ARG A 146 -87.43 32.52 7.42
CA ARG A 146 -86.79 33.78 7.82
C ARG A 146 -85.28 33.60 7.99
N GLU A 147 -84.83 32.56 8.70
CA GLU A 147 -83.41 32.29 8.90
C GLU A 147 -82.72 31.83 7.61
N MET A 148 -83.42 31.06 6.76
CA MET A 148 -82.91 30.67 5.44
C MET A 148 -82.76 31.87 4.51
N ASN A 149 -83.71 32.81 4.53
CA ASN A 149 -83.61 34.05 3.75
C ASN A 149 -82.42 34.90 4.19
N LYS A 150 -82.10 34.94 5.49
CA LYS A 150 -80.87 35.57 6.00
C LYS A 150 -79.61 34.87 5.50
N ALA A 151 -79.59 33.53 5.47
CA ALA A 151 -78.47 32.76 4.93
C ALA A 151 -78.24 33.04 3.45
N VAL A 152 -79.31 33.02 2.64
CA VAL A 152 -79.28 33.37 1.22
C VAL A 152 -78.80 34.81 1.02
N ALA A 153 -79.25 35.76 1.84
CA ALA A 153 -78.82 37.16 1.75
C ALA A 153 -77.34 37.35 2.09
N LEU A 154 -76.79 36.59 3.05
CA LEU A 154 -75.36 36.61 3.37
C LEU A 154 -74.53 35.99 2.25
N ILE A 155 -74.97 34.87 1.67
CA ILE A 155 -74.34 34.25 0.50
C ILE A 155 -74.36 35.21 -0.69
N ASP A 156 -75.48 35.89 -0.93
CA ASP A 156 -75.61 36.92 -1.98
C ASP A 156 -74.71 38.14 -1.74
N LYS A 157 -74.40 38.48 -0.48
CA LYS A 157 -73.53 39.61 -0.11
C LYS A 157 -72.04 39.29 -0.22
N ALA A 158 -71.63 38.03 -0.08
CA ALA A 158 -70.23 37.68 0.14
C ALA A 158 -69.42 37.31 -1.12
N GLY A 159 -70.05 37.10 -2.28
CA GLY A 159 -69.35 36.56 -3.46
C GLY A 159 -69.74 37.19 -4.79
N PHE A 160 -68.88 38.10 -5.25
CA PHE A 160 -68.29 38.23 -6.60
C PHE A 160 -68.93 37.51 -7.80
N ASN A 161 -69.17 38.27 -8.89
CA ASN A 161 -69.14 37.88 -10.32
C ASN A 161 -69.91 36.62 -10.79
N ALA A 162 -70.74 35.99 -9.97
CA ALA A 162 -71.72 35.00 -10.38
C ALA A 162 -73.06 35.63 -10.84
N ARG A 163 -73.11 36.97 -10.99
CA ARG A 163 -74.34 37.68 -11.39
C ARG A 163 -74.72 37.51 -12.86
N THR A 164 -73.82 37.03 -13.72
CA THR A 164 -74.12 36.78 -15.15
C THR A 164 -74.53 35.32 -15.43
N LEU A 165 -74.08 34.34 -14.63
CA LEU A 165 -74.33 32.91 -14.91
C LEU A 165 -75.64 32.35 -14.31
N ASN A 166 -76.34 33.08 -13.43
CA ASN A 166 -77.68 32.71 -12.96
C ASN A 166 -78.77 33.74 -13.31
N LEU A 167 -78.46 34.67 -14.23
CA LEU A 167 -79.43 35.69 -14.67
C LEU A 167 -80.46 35.12 -15.65
N ALA A 168 -80.03 34.17 -16.47
CA ALA A 168 -80.84 33.32 -17.35
C ALA A 168 -81.98 32.59 -16.60
N GLY A 169 -81.62 31.91 -15.51
CA GLY A 169 -82.58 31.26 -14.62
C GLY A 169 -83.49 32.26 -13.93
N ARG A 170 -82.95 33.42 -13.50
CA ARG A 170 -83.74 34.53 -12.93
C ARG A 170 -84.76 35.09 -13.92
N GLN A 171 -84.40 35.30 -15.19
CA GLN A 171 -85.33 35.77 -16.22
C GLN A 171 -86.52 34.82 -16.38
N ARG A 172 -86.24 33.53 -16.55
CA ARG A 172 -87.28 32.50 -16.65
C ARG A 172 -88.16 32.49 -15.40
N MET A 173 -87.56 32.54 -14.22
CA MET A 173 -88.28 32.55 -12.94
C MET A 173 -89.14 33.80 -12.78
N LEU A 174 -88.65 34.99 -13.15
CA LEU A 174 -89.40 36.24 -13.07
C LEU A 174 -90.59 36.24 -14.03
N SER A 175 -90.43 35.75 -15.26
CA SER A 175 -91.56 35.59 -16.19
C SER A 175 -92.60 34.58 -15.69
N GLN A 176 -92.17 33.45 -15.11
CA GLN A 176 -93.08 32.49 -14.48
C GLN A 176 -93.78 33.08 -13.25
N LYS A 177 -93.05 33.82 -12.42
CA LYS A 177 -93.57 34.51 -11.23
C LYS A 177 -94.61 35.56 -11.62
N MET A 178 -94.33 36.34 -12.64
CA MET A 178 -95.24 37.35 -13.19
C MET A 178 -96.54 36.75 -13.69
N THR A 179 -96.51 35.61 -14.39
CA THR A 179 -97.75 34.92 -14.79
C THR A 179 -98.59 34.54 -13.58
N LYS A 180 -97.94 34.02 -12.54
CA LYS A 180 -98.61 33.59 -11.33
C LYS A 180 -99.19 34.78 -10.53
N GLU A 181 -98.47 35.89 -10.48
CA GLU A 181 -98.91 37.12 -9.80
C GLU A 181 -100.07 37.80 -10.54
N VAL A 182 -100.03 37.85 -11.88
CA VAL A 182 -101.17 38.32 -12.69
C VAL A 182 -102.39 37.41 -12.53
N MET A 183 -102.21 36.08 -12.47
CA MET A 183 -103.30 35.16 -12.15
C MET A 183 -103.84 35.33 -10.72
N ALA A 184 -102.99 35.68 -9.75
CA ALA A 184 -103.43 35.93 -8.39
C ALA A 184 -104.26 37.22 -8.29
N LEU A 185 -103.87 38.26 -9.04
CA LEU A 185 -104.64 39.49 -9.20
C LEU A 185 -106.02 39.23 -9.81
N ASP A 186 -106.08 38.41 -10.86
CA ASP A 186 -107.33 37.99 -11.54
C ASP A 186 -108.31 37.30 -10.58
N ASN A 187 -107.79 36.51 -9.63
CA ASN A 187 -108.60 35.82 -8.63
C ASN A 187 -108.90 36.66 -7.37
N GLY A 188 -108.55 37.96 -7.34
CA GLY A 188 -108.81 38.87 -6.22
C GLY A 188 -107.93 38.68 -4.98
N VAL A 189 -106.88 37.85 -5.06
CA VAL A 189 -105.98 37.51 -3.92
C VAL A 189 -104.58 38.15 -4.09
N GLY A 190 -104.30 38.76 -5.25
CA GLY A 190 -103.00 39.33 -5.60
C GLY A 190 -102.82 40.80 -5.25
N SER A 191 -101.56 41.24 -5.16
CA SER A 191 -101.17 42.65 -5.01
C SER A 191 -100.69 43.23 -6.34
N ALA A 192 -101.26 44.37 -6.73
CA ALA A 192 -100.89 45.10 -7.94
C ALA A 192 -99.43 45.58 -7.88
N GLU A 193 -99.04 46.09 -6.71
CA GLU A 193 -97.70 46.60 -6.43
C GLU A 193 -96.62 45.52 -6.58
N GLN A 194 -96.88 44.30 -6.07
CA GLN A 194 -95.93 43.18 -6.20
C GLN A 194 -95.75 42.73 -7.66
N THR A 195 -96.83 42.74 -8.43
CA THR A 195 -96.81 42.36 -9.84
C THR A 195 -96.01 43.38 -10.67
N LEU A 196 -96.24 44.67 -10.44
CA LEU A 196 -95.47 45.75 -11.06
C LEU A 196 -93.98 45.69 -10.69
N ALA A 197 -93.64 45.35 -9.45
CA ALA A 197 -92.24 45.17 -9.05
C ALA A 197 -91.55 44.00 -9.78
N THR A 198 -92.25 42.89 -10.00
CA THR A 198 -91.73 41.76 -10.80
C THR A 198 -91.54 42.14 -12.27
N VAL A 199 -92.47 42.91 -12.84
CA VAL A 199 -92.38 43.46 -14.21
C VAL A 199 -91.18 44.39 -14.34
N ALA A 200 -91.00 45.34 -13.42
CA ALA A 200 -89.88 46.27 -13.41
C ALA A 200 -88.53 45.55 -13.27
N LEU A 201 -88.47 44.50 -12.44
CA LEU A 201 -87.23 43.74 -12.24
C LEU A 201 -86.85 42.93 -13.49
N PHE A 202 -87.80 42.31 -14.18
CA PHE A 202 -87.56 41.63 -15.46
C PHE A 202 -87.03 42.61 -16.52
N ASP A 203 -87.64 43.79 -16.61
CA ASP A 203 -87.23 44.84 -17.54
C ASP A 203 -85.80 45.33 -17.28
N LYS A 204 -85.46 45.64 -16.01
CA LYS A 204 -84.11 46.10 -15.63
C LYS A 204 -83.03 45.07 -15.98
N THR A 205 -83.31 43.80 -15.73
CA THR A 205 -82.36 42.70 -15.94
C THR A 205 -82.19 42.32 -17.41
N LEU A 206 -83.25 42.35 -18.23
CA LEU A 206 -83.15 42.20 -19.68
C LEU A 206 -82.34 43.34 -20.32
N ASN A 207 -82.57 44.58 -19.87
CA ASN A 207 -81.77 45.73 -20.29
C ASN A 207 -80.30 45.61 -19.90
N GLY A 208 -80.02 45.12 -18.69
CA GLY A 208 -78.65 44.87 -18.24
C GLY A 208 -77.90 43.85 -19.11
N LEU A 209 -78.57 42.86 -19.70
CA LEU A 209 -77.94 41.91 -20.62
C LEU A 209 -77.61 42.52 -22.00
N LEU A 210 -78.50 43.37 -22.51
CA LEU A 210 -78.36 43.98 -23.83
C LEU A 210 -77.41 45.19 -23.84
N ARG A 211 -77.50 46.02 -22.79
CA ARG A 211 -76.87 47.34 -22.73
C ARG A 211 -75.86 47.48 -21.59
N GLY A 212 -75.80 46.50 -20.68
CA GLY A 212 -75.01 46.57 -19.46
C GLY A 212 -75.75 47.30 -18.34
N ASP A 213 -75.51 46.92 -17.09
CA ASP A 213 -76.04 47.59 -15.90
C ASP A 213 -74.98 47.51 -14.78
N LYS A 214 -74.45 48.67 -14.36
CA LYS A 214 -73.39 48.75 -13.36
C LYS A 214 -73.87 48.38 -11.95
N GLU A 215 -75.12 48.66 -11.59
CA GLU A 215 -75.68 48.32 -10.27
C GLU A 215 -75.92 46.81 -10.14
N LEU A 216 -76.35 46.18 -11.23
CA LEU A 216 -76.52 44.73 -11.32
C LEU A 216 -75.20 43.99 -11.60
N GLY A 217 -74.10 44.69 -11.90
CA GLY A 217 -72.81 44.09 -12.21
C GLY A 217 -72.82 43.31 -13.54
N LEU A 218 -73.66 43.73 -14.49
CA LEU A 218 -73.86 43.06 -15.78
C LEU A 218 -73.05 43.76 -16.86
N THR A 219 -72.14 43.02 -17.48
CA THR A 219 -71.45 43.46 -18.72
C THR A 219 -72.29 43.12 -19.95
N PRO A 220 -72.40 44.00 -20.96
CA PRO A 220 -73.17 43.74 -22.16
C PRO A 220 -72.69 42.47 -22.87
N VAL A 221 -73.62 41.62 -23.28
CA VAL A 221 -73.29 40.44 -24.10
C VAL A 221 -72.81 40.90 -25.48
N ARG A 222 -71.59 40.51 -25.88
CA ARG A 222 -70.97 40.94 -27.15
C ARG A 222 -71.01 39.91 -28.28
N LYS A 223 -71.38 38.65 -27.99
CA LYS A 223 -71.46 37.62 -29.03
C LYS A 223 -72.65 37.93 -29.97
N PRO A 224 -72.45 38.06 -31.29
CA PRO A 224 -73.49 38.52 -32.22
C PRO A 224 -74.76 37.68 -32.18
N LEU A 225 -74.61 36.35 -32.18
CA LEU A 225 -75.73 35.41 -32.16
C LEU A 225 -76.57 35.51 -30.87
N ILE A 226 -75.92 35.67 -29.72
CA ILE A 226 -76.60 35.78 -28.43
C ILE A 226 -77.30 37.13 -28.30
N THR A 227 -76.65 38.19 -28.77
CA THR A 227 -77.20 39.56 -28.77
C THR A 227 -78.44 39.65 -29.67
N ALA A 228 -78.39 39.03 -30.85
CA ALA A 228 -79.54 38.96 -31.76
C ALA A 228 -80.72 38.22 -31.13
N GLN A 229 -80.46 37.13 -30.40
CA GLN A 229 -81.48 36.36 -29.70
C GLN A 229 -82.10 37.14 -28.52
N LEU A 230 -81.30 37.87 -27.74
CA LEU A 230 -81.81 38.74 -26.67
C LEU A 230 -82.64 39.92 -27.19
N ARG A 231 -82.34 40.45 -28.38
CA ARG A 231 -83.18 41.47 -29.03
C ARG A 231 -84.56 40.92 -29.43
N LYS A 232 -84.66 39.65 -29.85
CA LYS A 232 -85.96 39.02 -30.10
C LYS A 232 -86.81 38.97 -28.84
N VAL A 233 -86.18 38.68 -27.69
CA VAL A 233 -86.84 38.69 -26.39
C VAL A 233 -87.31 40.10 -26.02
N GLU A 234 -86.49 41.13 -26.23
CA GLU A 234 -86.87 42.54 -26.01
C GLU A 234 -88.10 42.94 -26.85
N GLY A 235 -88.17 42.48 -28.11
CA GLY A 235 -89.30 42.74 -29.00
C GLY A 235 -90.62 42.15 -28.51
N LEU A 236 -90.59 40.96 -27.90
CA LEU A 236 -91.78 40.34 -27.29
C LEU A 236 -92.14 40.97 -25.94
N TRP A 237 -91.13 41.39 -25.17
CA TRP A 237 -91.31 41.93 -23.82
C TRP A 237 -91.99 43.30 -23.79
N ARG A 238 -91.61 44.24 -24.66
CA ARG A 238 -92.17 45.61 -24.66
C ARG A 238 -93.70 45.68 -24.78
N PRO A 239 -94.35 45.05 -25.78
CA PRO A 239 -95.81 45.07 -25.88
C PRO A 239 -96.47 44.32 -24.72
N PHE A 240 -95.85 43.24 -24.25
CA PHE A 240 -96.34 42.46 -23.11
C PHE A 240 -96.33 43.28 -21.81
N LYS A 241 -95.25 43.99 -21.53
CA LYS A 241 -95.11 44.90 -20.38
C LYS A 241 -96.20 45.98 -20.37
N LYS A 242 -96.35 46.70 -21.49
CA LYS A 242 -97.35 47.78 -21.62
C LYS A 242 -98.77 47.27 -21.36
N ASN A 243 -99.09 46.08 -21.86
CA ASN A 243 -100.40 45.49 -21.63
C ASN A 243 -100.58 45.01 -20.19
N ILE A 244 -99.56 44.42 -19.53
CA ILE A 244 -99.67 44.10 -18.10
C ILE A 244 -99.86 45.35 -17.24
N GLU A 245 -99.14 46.43 -17.54
CA GLU A 245 -99.30 47.71 -16.83
C GLU A 245 -100.72 48.28 -17.00
N GLY A 246 -101.26 48.27 -18.23
CA GLY A 246 -102.64 48.69 -18.49
C GLY A 246 -103.71 47.77 -17.88
N LEU A 247 -103.43 46.47 -17.78
CA LEU A 247 -104.31 45.50 -17.13
C LEU A 247 -104.44 45.72 -15.62
N ILE A 248 -103.41 46.29 -14.99
CA ILE A 248 -103.41 46.62 -13.55
C ILE A 248 -104.20 47.91 -13.28
N GLU A 249 -104.30 48.82 -14.26
CA GLU A 249 -105.05 50.09 -14.15
C GLU A 249 -106.56 49.94 -14.41
N GLN A 250 -107.01 48.93 -15.16
CA GLN A 250 -108.44 48.68 -15.47
C GLN A 250 -108.99 47.44 -14.73
N ILE A 251 -109.33 47.58 -13.46
CA ILE A 251 -109.96 46.50 -12.67
C ILE A 251 -111.44 46.38 -13.10
N GLY A 252 -111.75 45.42 -13.97
CA GLY A 252 -113.14 45.15 -14.37
C GLY A 252 -113.39 44.20 -15.55
N ALA A 253 -112.38 43.76 -16.31
CA ALA A 253 -112.55 42.85 -17.45
C ALA A 253 -111.87 41.48 -17.23
N ILE A 254 -112.34 40.72 -16.24
CA ILE A 254 -111.67 39.54 -15.67
C ILE A 254 -111.51 38.38 -16.68
N GLU A 255 -112.39 38.20 -17.67
CA GLU A 255 -112.35 36.99 -18.53
C GLU A 255 -111.45 37.11 -19.78
N LYS A 256 -111.16 38.33 -20.25
CA LYS A 256 -110.31 38.57 -21.45
C LYS A 256 -108.80 38.55 -21.12
N ASN A 257 -108.45 38.65 -19.84
CA ASN A 257 -107.09 38.91 -19.36
C ASN A 257 -106.25 37.63 -19.23
N ARG A 258 -106.88 36.52 -18.82
CA ARG A 258 -106.20 35.23 -18.66
C ARG A 258 -105.61 34.69 -19.97
N SER A 259 -106.37 34.76 -21.06
CA SER A 259 -105.91 34.29 -22.38
C SER A 259 -104.76 35.14 -22.93
N TYR A 260 -104.77 36.45 -22.71
CA TYR A 260 -103.71 37.33 -23.21
C TYR A 260 -102.36 37.04 -22.52
N VAL A 261 -102.35 36.92 -21.20
CA VAL A 261 -101.13 36.70 -20.42
C VAL A 261 -100.51 35.34 -20.74
N LEU A 262 -101.32 34.29 -20.84
CA LEU A 262 -100.86 32.96 -21.21
C LEU A 262 -100.39 32.89 -22.67
N ALA A 263 -101.12 33.49 -23.61
CA ALA A 263 -100.76 33.45 -25.04
C ALA A 263 -99.45 34.19 -25.35
N ASN A 264 -99.13 35.27 -24.62
CA ASN A 264 -97.95 36.10 -24.90
C ASN A 264 -96.73 35.75 -24.04
N ASN A 265 -96.91 35.17 -22.86
CA ASN A 265 -95.77 34.80 -22.02
C ASN A 265 -95.08 33.50 -22.46
N VAL A 266 -95.81 32.57 -23.06
CA VAL A 266 -95.24 31.30 -23.57
C VAL A 266 -94.17 31.53 -24.66
N PRO A 267 -94.42 32.37 -25.70
CA PRO A 267 -93.39 32.73 -26.69
C PRO A 267 -92.18 33.44 -26.07
N LEU A 268 -92.40 34.37 -25.13
CA LEU A 268 -91.34 35.09 -24.44
C LEU A 268 -90.38 34.14 -23.71
N LEU A 269 -90.93 33.18 -22.96
CA LEU A 269 -90.15 32.16 -22.26
C LEU A 269 -89.34 31.27 -23.22
N LYS A 270 -89.91 30.91 -24.37
CA LYS A 270 -89.23 30.07 -25.36
C LYS A 270 -88.00 30.76 -25.95
N GLU A 271 -88.14 32.01 -26.36
CA GLU A 271 -87.03 32.77 -26.96
C GLU A 271 -85.98 33.17 -25.91
N MET A 272 -86.41 33.41 -24.66
CA MET A 272 -85.50 33.59 -23.53
C MET A 272 -84.65 32.33 -23.30
N ASN A 273 -85.27 31.14 -23.22
CA ASN A 273 -84.55 29.88 -23.00
C ASN A 273 -83.50 29.59 -24.10
N LYS A 274 -83.77 29.96 -25.36
CA LYS A 274 -82.76 29.85 -26.43
C LYS A 274 -81.58 30.78 -26.21
N GLY A 275 -81.83 32.04 -25.84
CA GLY A 275 -80.75 33.00 -25.54
C GLY A 275 -79.84 32.53 -24.42
N VAL A 276 -80.43 31.88 -23.41
CA VAL A 276 -79.71 31.25 -22.29
C VAL A 276 -78.78 30.13 -22.76
N GLY A 277 -79.30 29.15 -23.50
CA GLY A 277 -78.49 27.99 -23.92
C GLY A 277 -77.27 28.36 -24.79
N MET A 278 -77.40 29.42 -25.60
CA MET A 278 -76.28 29.91 -26.42
C MET A 278 -75.15 30.56 -25.59
N TYR A 279 -75.47 31.11 -24.42
CA TYR A 279 -74.48 31.74 -23.54
C TYR A 279 -73.67 30.71 -22.74
N GLU A 280 -74.26 29.58 -22.36
CA GLU A 280 -73.57 28.51 -21.63
C GLU A 280 -72.51 27.80 -22.48
N ALA A 281 -72.83 27.44 -23.73
CA ALA A 281 -71.90 26.77 -24.64
C ALA A 281 -70.64 27.62 -24.96
N ALA A 282 -70.77 28.94 -24.92
CA ALA A 282 -69.69 29.88 -25.20
C ALA A 282 -68.57 29.88 -24.13
N SER A 283 -68.83 29.40 -22.92
CA SER A 283 -67.87 29.45 -21.80
C SER A 283 -66.97 28.21 -21.69
N ALA A 284 -67.34 27.09 -22.33
CA ALA A 284 -66.61 25.81 -22.20
C ALA A 284 -65.29 25.75 -23.00
N GLY A 285 -65.14 26.53 -24.08
CA GLY A 285 -63.98 26.45 -25.00
C GLY A 285 -62.64 26.99 -24.48
N LYS A 286 -62.54 27.49 -23.24
CA LYS A 286 -61.30 28.09 -22.69
C LYS A 286 -60.40 27.11 -21.90
N VAL A 287 -60.86 25.89 -21.62
CA VAL A 287 -60.15 24.93 -20.74
C VAL A 287 -59.25 23.96 -21.53
N THR A 288 -59.52 23.71 -22.81
CA THR A 288 -58.78 22.73 -23.63
C THR A 288 -57.40 23.22 -24.07
N THR A 289 -57.26 24.50 -24.40
CA THR A 289 -56.00 25.12 -24.83
C THR A 289 -54.92 25.18 -23.73
N LEU A 290 -55.28 24.99 -22.47
CA LEU A 290 -54.34 24.98 -21.33
C LEU A 290 -53.59 23.65 -21.15
N LYS A 291 -54.15 22.52 -21.61
CA LYS A 291 -53.52 21.20 -21.42
C LYS A 291 -52.39 20.92 -22.41
N GLU A 292 -52.53 21.36 -23.65
CA GLU A 292 -51.57 21.07 -24.73
C GLU A 292 -50.24 21.80 -24.54
N THR A 293 -50.27 23.03 -24.00
CA THR A 293 -49.05 23.82 -23.74
C THR A 293 -48.20 23.23 -22.60
N GLN A 294 -48.79 22.60 -21.59
CA GLN A 294 -48.02 21.99 -20.49
C GLN A 294 -47.28 20.70 -20.90
N ILE A 295 -47.89 19.89 -21.78
CA ILE A 295 -47.26 18.64 -22.24
C ILE A 295 -46.01 18.93 -23.09
N GLY A 296 -46.04 19.98 -23.91
CA GLY A 296 -44.88 20.40 -24.72
C GLY A 296 -43.66 20.77 -23.88
N PHE A 297 -43.85 21.49 -22.77
CA PHE A 297 -42.75 21.86 -21.86
C PHE A 297 -42.12 20.67 -21.12
N LEU A 298 -42.95 19.69 -20.73
CA LEU A 298 -42.46 18.48 -20.06
C LEU A 298 -41.55 17.66 -20.99
N ALA A 299 -41.92 17.53 -22.27
CA ALA A 299 -41.12 16.80 -23.25
C ALA A 299 -39.72 17.41 -23.45
N VAL A 300 -39.61 18.74 -23.58
CA VAL A 300 -38.32 19.43 -23.75
C VAL A 300 -37.40 19.24 -22.53
N THR A 301 -37.97 19.30 -21.32
CA THR A 301 -37.22 19.12 -20.08
C THR A 301 -36.59 17.73 -19.98
N ILE A 302 -37.33 16.69 -20.37
CA ILE A 302 -36.85 15.30 -20.38
C ILE A 302 -35.68 15.14 -21.37
N VAL A 303 -35.79 15.70 -22.57
CA VAL A 303 -34.73 15.59 -23.59
C VAL A 303 -33.42 16.22 -23.11
N VAL A 304 -33.48 17.41 -22.50
CA VAL A 304 -32.28 18.08 -21.96
C VAL A 304 -31.65 17.24 -20.84
N PHE A 305 -32.46 16.60 -20.00
CA PHE A 305 -31.97 15.71 -18.95
C PHE A 305 -31.18 14.52 -19.50
N VAL A 306 -31.72 13.85 -20.51
CA VAL A 306 -31.09 12.68 -21.14
C VAL A 306 -29.76 13.05 -21.80
N ILE A 307 -29.70 14.19 -22.50
CA ILE A 307 -28.46 14.66 -23.12
C ILE A 307 -27.41 14.98 -22.06
N ALA A 308 -27.79 15.70 -21.00
CA ALA A 308 -26.88 16.02 -19.89
C ALA A 308 -26.32 14.74 -19.22
N TRP A 309 -27.17 13.73 -19.00
CA TRP A 309 -26.76 12.43 -18.47
C TRP A 309 -25.73 11.73 -19.35
N ILE A 310 -25.98 11.65 -20.67
CA ILE A 310 -25.06 11.00 -21.62
C ILE A 310 -23.70 11.69 -21.62
N VAL A 311 -23.67 13.03 -21.59
CA VAL A 311 -22.44 13.83 -21.56
C VAL A 311 -21.68 13.61 -20.24
N LEU A 312 -22.35 13.66 -19.09
CA LEU A 312 -21.77 13.37 -17.77
C LEU A 312 -21.19 11.95 -17.71
N ALA A 313 -21.94 10.96 -18.20
CA ALA A 313 -21.52 9.57 -18.20
C ALA A 313 -20.28 9.33 -19.07
N ARG A 314 -20.18 9.98 -20.24
CA ARG A 314 -19.01 9.85 -21.12
C ARG A 314 -17.78 10.62 -20.64
N ILE A 315 -17.95 11.81 -20.07
CA ILE A 315 -16.83 12.70 -19.75
C ILE A 315 -16.26 12.42 -18.36
N ILE A 316 -17.11 12.04 -17.39
CA ILE A 316 -16.70 11.84 -15.99
C ILE A 316 -16.74 10.37 -15.61
N ILE A 317 -17.91 9.72 -15.74
CA ILE A 317 -18.12 8.38 -15.15
C ILE A 317 -17.20 7.33 -15.77
N ARG A 318 -17.15 7.22 -17.10
CA ARG A 318 -16.33 6.21 -17.79
C ARG A 318 -14.82 6.34 -17.50
N PRO A 319 -14.18 7.51 -17.68
CA PRO A 319 -12.75 7.65 -17.37
C PRO A 319 -12.43 7.39 -15.89
N VAL A 320 -13.29 7.79 -14.96
CA VAL A 320 -13.11 7.49 -13.53
C VAL A 320 -13.18 5.98 -13.27
N GLN A 321 -14.08 5.26 -13.95
CA GLN A 321 -14.15 3.80 -13.87
C GLN A 321 -12.90 3.12 -14.44
N GLU A 322 -12.36 3.60 -15.57
CA GLU A 322 -11.11 3.09 -16.16
C GLU A 322 -9.91 3.27 -15.20
N VAL A 323 -9.78 4.46 -14.59
CA VAL A 323 -8.75 4.73 -13.58
C VAL A 323 -8.95 3.88 -12.32
N SER A 324 -10.19 3.76 -11.85
CA SER A 324 -10.53 2.91 -10.69
C SER A 324 -10.17 1.45 -10.95
N PHE A 325 -10.45 0.92 -12.14
CA PHE A 325 -10.10 -0.44 -12.52
C PHE A 325 -8.59 -0.67 -12.53
N LEU A 326 -7.82 0.28 -13.07
CA LEU A 326 -6.37 0.20 -13.04
C LEU A 326 -5.84 0.26 -11.60
N ALA A 327 -6.39 1.13 -10.76
CA ALA A 327 -6.01 1.23 -9.35
C ALA A 327 -6.31 -0.07 -8.58
N THR A 328 -7.47 -0.69 -8.79
CA THR A 328 -7.80 -2.02 -8.24
C THR A 328 -6.82 -3.08 -8.74
N SER A 329 -6.49 -3.08 -10.04
CA SER A 329 -5.52 -4.02 -10.60
C SER A 329 -4.14 -3.87 -9.97
N ILE A 330 -3.68 -2.63 -9.73
CA ILE A 330 -2.42 -2.35 -9.01
C ILE A 330 -2.49 -2.88 -7.57
N ALA A 331 -3.61 -2.68 -6.88
CA ALA A 331 -3.82 -3.17 -5.51
C ALA A 331 -3.80 -4.70 -5.42
N ASP A 332 -4.32 -5.38 -6.44
CA ASP A 332 -4.28 -6.85 -6.57
C ASP A 332 -2.90 -7.37 -7.05
N GLY A 333 -1.91 -6.48 -7.21
CA GLY A 333 -0.56 -6.84 -7.66
C GLY A 333 -0.44 -7.07 -9.18
N ASN A 334 -1.49 -6.78 -9.97
CA ASN A 334 -1.45 -6.89 -11.43
C ASN A 334 -0.95 -5.59 -12.08
N LEU A 335 0.32 -5.58 -12.48
CA LEU A 335 0.97 -4.46 -13.18
C LEU A 335 1.08 -4.71 -14.70
N THR A 336 0.41 -5.73 -15.22
CA THR A 336 0.43 -6.07 -16.66
C THR A 336 -0.61 -5.33 -17.50
N GLU A 337 -1.63 -4.76 -16.84
CA GLU A 337 -2.69 -4.00 -17.50
C GLU A 337 -2.14 -2.84 -18.33
N ASP A 338 -2.86 -2.49 -19.39
CA ASP A 338 -2.52 -1.36 -20.26
C ASP A 338 -2.67 -0.02 -19.53
N ASP A 339 -2.03 1.03 -20.06
CA ASP A 339 -2.17 2.38 -19.54
C ASP A 339 -3.57 2.95 -19.84
N VAL A 340 -4.16 3.67 -18.88
CA VAL A 340 -5.41 4.38 -19.12
C VAL A 340 -5.14 5.52 -20.10
N LYS A 341 -5.90 5.58 -21.19
CA LYS A 341 -5.71 6.61 -22.24
C LYS A 341 -6.12 7.99 -21.70
N VAL A 342 -5.17 8.91 -21.66
CA VAL A 342 -5.41 10.30 -21.25
C VAL A 342 -6.18 11.03 -22.36
N ARG A 343 -7.49 11.14 -22.22
CA ARG A 343 -8.39 11.77 -23.22
C ARG A 343 -8.80 13.19 -22.88
N SER A 344 -8.42 13.68 -21.70
CA SER A 344 -8.85 14.97 -21.17
C SER A 344 -7.65 15.68 -20.57
N ASN A 345 -7.69 17.02 -20.57
CA ASN A 345 -6.63 17.87 -20.02
C ASN A 345 -7.15 18.63 -18.79
N ASP A 346 -7.91 17.90 -17.96
CA ASP A 346 -8.53 18.33 -16.70
C ASP A 346 -8.08 17.40 -15.56
N GLU A 347 -8.71 17.53 -14.40
CA GLU A 347 -8.33 16.78 -13.19
C GLU A 347 -8.42 15.25 -13.38
N ILE A 348 -9.30 14.76 -14.25
CA ILE A 348 -9.40 13.32 -14.57
C ILE A 348 -8.23 12.86 -15.45
N GLY A 349 -7.82 13.69 -16.41
CA GLY A 349 -6.64 13.44 -17.23
C GLY A 349 -5.37 13.38 -16.39
N SER A 350 -5.20 14.35 -15.49
CA SER A 350 -4.07 14.40 -14.56
C SER A 350 -4.07 13.22 -13.58
N LEU A 351 -5.25 12.79 -13.10
CA LEU A 351 -5.37 11.59 -12.28
C LEU A 351 -4.95 10.33 -13.05
N ALA A 352 -5.38 10.17 -14.30
CA ALA A 352 -4.99 9.05 -15.16
C ALA A 352 -3.47 9.03 -15.41
N GLU A 353 -2.86 10.18 -15.71
CA GLU A 353 -1.40 10.31 -15.85
C GLU A 353 -0.66 9.88 -14.57
N THR A 354 -1.13 10.35 -13.41
CA THR A 354 -0.51 10.05 -12.11
C THR A 354 -0.59 8.57 -11.78
N VAL A 355 -1.74 7.92 -12.01
CA VAL A 355 -1.91 6.47 -11.78
C VAL A 355 -1.08 5.64 -12.76
N ASN A 356 -1.01 6.04 -14.05
CA ASN A 356 -0.13 5.38 -15.02
C ASN A 356 1.35 5.49 -14.61
N ALA A 357 1.79 6.68 -14.15
CA ALA A 357 3.15 6.88 -13.66
C ALA A 357 3.43 6.04 -12.41
N MET A 358 2.49 5.98 -11.45
CA MET A 358 2.58 5.12 -10.27
C MET A 358 2.76 3.64 -10.66
N LYS A 359 1.92 3.14 -11.57
CA LYS A 359 2.03 1.77 -12.09
C LYS A 359 3.41 1.50 -12.70
N SER A 360 3.89 2.38 -13.58
CA SER A 360 5.18 2.22 -14.25
C SER A 360 6.33 2.18 -13.24
N ASN A 361 6.31 3.08 -12.26
CA ASN A 361 7.34 3.15 -11.22
C ASN A 361 7.33 1.91 -10.32
N LEU A 362 6.15 1.41 -9.92
CA LEU A 362 6.02 0.17 -9.16
C LEU A 362 6.52 -1.03 -9.98
N ASN A 363 6.16 -1.11 -11.26
CA ASN A 363 6.62 -2.20 -12.13
C ASN A 363 8.15 -2.19 -12.30
N ASP A 364 8.77 -1.02 -12.53
CA ASP A 364 10.22 -0.89 -12.62
C ASP A 364 10.91 -1.23 -11.28
N MET A 365 10.38 -0.74 -10.15
CA MET A 365 10.89 -1.06 -8.82
C MET A 365 10.85 -2.57 -8.54
N MET A 366 9.71 -3.23 -8.78
CA MET A 366 9.58 -4.67 -8.58
C MET A 366 10.47 -5.48 -9.53
N GLN A 367 10.69 -5.02 -10.76
CA GLN A 367 11.67 -5.65 -11.67
C GLN A 367 13.09 -5.53 -11.14
N LYS A 368 13.47 -4.35 -10.64
CA LYS A 368 14.78 -4.14 -10.02
C LYS A 368 14.97 -5.02 -8.79
N ILE A 369 13.98 -5.11 -7.89
CA ILE A 369 14.01 -5.98 -6.71
C ILE A 369 14.14 -7.45 -7.13
N ARG A 370 13.31 -7.94 -8.06
CA ARG A 370 13.40 -9.31 -8.60
C ARG A 370 14.77 -9.59 -9.20
N SER A 371 15.34 -8.65 -9.96
CA SER A 371 16.68 -8.81 -10.54
C SER A 371 17.77 -8.84 -9.46
N GLY A 372 17.63 -8.00 -8.42
CA GLY A 372 18.54 -7.94 -7.28
C GLY A 372 18.53 -9.23 -6.48
N ALA A 373 17.34 -9.70 -6.10
CA ALA A 373 17.18 -10.95 -5.36
C ALA A 373 17.71 -12.16 -6.15
N LYS A 374 17.51 -12.21 -7.49
CA LYS A 374 18.14 -13.25 -8.32
C LYS A 374 19.67 -13.19 -8.31
N ARG A 375 20.26 -11.99 -8.34
CA ARG A 375 21.72 -11.84 -8.24
C ARG A 375 22.23 -12.29 -6.88
N VAL A 376 21.58 -11.88 -5.79
CA VAL A 376 22.00 -12.27 -4.44
C VAL A 376 21.87 -13.79 -4.24
N SER A 377 20.78 -14.41 -4.71
CA SER A 377 20.62 -15.87 -4.69
C SER A 377 21.73 -16.58 -5.46
N GLY A 378 22.02 -16.15 -6.70
CA GLY A 378 23.13 -16.70 -7.48
C GLY A 378 24.50 -16.52 -6.82
N SER A 379 24.80 -15.33 -6.29
CA SER A 379 26.05 -15.09 -5.55
C SER A 379 26.14 -15.89 -4.25
N SER A 380 25.01 -16.18 -3.60
CA SER A 380 24.98 -17.02 -2.38
C SER A 380 25.26 -18.48 -2.72
N GLU A 381 24.80 -18.96 -3.88
CA GLU A 381 25.09 -20.30 -4.39
C GLU A 381 26.57 -20.44 -4.80
N GLU A 382 27.14 -19.44 -5.47
CA GLU A 382 28.58 -19.35 -5.73
C GLU A 382 29.40 -19.33 -4.43
N LEU A 383 28.94 -18.59 -3.40
CA LEU A 383 29.56 -18.57 -2.08
C LEU A 383 29.53 -19.94 -1.41
N ALA A 384 28.41 -20.67 -1.49
CA ALA A 384 28.30 -22.01 -0.94
C ALA A 384 29.28 -22.99 -1.58
N GLN A 385 29.45 -22.91 -2.91
CA GLN A 385 30.48 -23.69 -3.62
C GLN A 385 31.89 -23.28 -3.16
N SER A 386 32.17 -21.98 -3.10
CA SER A 386 33.48 -21.47 -2.63
C SER A 386 33.79 -21.89 -1.20
N ASN A 387 32.78 -21.95 -0.33
CA ASN A 387 32.92 -22.42 1.05
C ASN A 387 33.22 -23.91 1.11
N THR A 388 32.61 -24.72 0.24
CA THR A 388 32.94 -26.15 0.12
C THR A 388 34.41 -26.35 -0.28
N ASP A 389 34.87 -25.63 -1.29
CA ASP A 389 36.27 -25.67 -1.73
C ASP A 389 37.23 -25.17 -0.63
N PHE A 390 36.84 -24.12 0.11
CA PHE A 390 37.62 -23.62 1.24
C PHE A 390 37.68 -24.64 2.39
N SER A 391 36.60 -25.37 2.65
CA SER A 391 36.58 -26.47 3.61
C SER A 391 37.59 -27.55 3.26
N GLN A 392 37.64 -27.95 1.99
CA GLN A 392 38.59 -28.94 1.53
C GLN A 392 40.04 -28.45 1.74
N ARG A 393 40.32 -27.20 1.39
CA ARG A 393 41.65 -26.61 1.56
C ARG A 393 42.06 -26.51 3.04
N ILE A 394 41.13 -26.23 3.95
CA ILE A 394 41.41 -26.26 5.40
C ILE A 394 41.80 -27.67 5.84
N THR A 395 41.07 -28.70 5.38
CA THR A 395 41.40 -30.09 5.70
C THR A 395 42.78 -30.49 5.16
N GLU A 396 43.09 -30.14 3.91
CA GLU A 396 44.40 -30.38 3.30
C GLU A 396 45.52 -29.64 4.03
N GLN A 397 45.27 -28.38 4.42
CA GLN A 397 46.20 -27.57 5.19
C GLN A 397 46.44 -28.15 6.58
N SER A 398 45.40 -28.61 7.26
CA SER A 398 45.50 -29.29 8.56
C SER A 398 46.39 -30.54 8.45
N GLY A 399 46.18 -31.37 7.43
CA GLY A 399 47.03 -32.55 7.19
C GLY A 399 48.49 -32.18 6.92
N SER A 400 48.72 -31.13 6.13
CA SER A 400 50.09 -30.62 5.86
C SER A 400 50.76 -30.08 7.12
N ILE A 401 50.01 -29.42 8.01
CA ILE A 401 50.50 -28.93 9.30
C ILE A 401 50.89 -30.10 10.21
N GLU A 402 50.07 -31.15 10.29
CA GLU A 402 50.38 -32.36 11.06
C GLU A 402 51.65 -33.06 10.54
N GLU A 403 51.78 -33.24 9.22
CA GLU A 403 52.97 -33.85 8.60
C GLU A 403 54.23 -33.00 8.83
N THR A 404 54.11 -31.67 8.73
CA THR A 404 55.23 -30.76 8.99
C THR A 404 55.62 -30.78 10.46
N ALA A 405 54.66 -30.82 11.39
CA ALA A 405 54.91 -30.93 12.82
C ALA A 405 55.67 -32.21 13.15
N ALA A 406 55.24 -33.36 12.61
CA ALA A 406 55.93 -34.64 12.78
C ALA A 406 57.37 -34.60 12.24
N THR A 407 57.57 -34.00 11.06
CA THR A 407 58.90 -33.83 10.46
C THR A 407 59.80 -32.95 11.33
N ILE A 408 59.24 -31.90 11.94
CA ILE A 408 59.98 -31.00 12.83
C ILE A 408 60.33 -31.67 14.15
N GLU A 409 59.49 -32.55 14.68
CA GLU A 409 59.82 -33.39 15.83
C GLU A 409 61.00 -34.34 15.52
N GLU A 410 60.98 -34.97 14.34
CA GLU A 410 62.08 -35.84 13.88
C GLU A 410 63.39 -35.06 13.69
N ILE A 411 63.33 -33.86 13.09
CA ILE A 411 64.49 -32.97 12.96
C ILE A 411 65.00 -32.55 14.34
N SER A 412 64.11 -32.18 15.27
CA SER A 412 64.48 -31.81 16.64
C SER A 412 65.22 -32.95 17.35
N ALA A 413 64.72 -34.18 17.20
CA ALA A 413 65.39 -35.37 17.73
C ALA A 413 66.78 -35.57 17.10
N GLY A 414 66.90 -35.43 15.77
CA GLY A 414 68.17 -35.55 15.05
C GLY A 414 69.20 -34.49 15.46
N VAL A 415 68.77 -33.24 15.67
CA VAL A 415 69.65 -32.15 16.13
C VAL A 415 70.17 -32.42 17.55
N ASN A 416 69.31 -32.87 18.46
CA ASN A 416 69.73 -33.24 19.82
C ASN A 416 70.70 -34.43 19.80
N GLN A 417 70.42 -35.45 18.99
CA GLN A 417 71.31 -36.60 18.82
C GLN A 417 72.69 -36.20 18.26
N ASN A 418 72.74 -35.27 17.31
CA ASN A 418 74.00 -34.73 16.79
C ASN A 418 74.78 -33.99 17.88
N ALA A 419 74.11 -33.18 18.70
CA ALA A 419 74.76 -32.46 19.80
C ALA A 419 75.39 -33.43 20.82
N ASP A 420 74.68 -34.51 21.17
CA ASP A 420 75.20 -35.54 22.07
C ASP A 420 76.34 -36.34 21.44
N THR A 421 76.22 -36.69 20.16
CA THR A 421 77.29 -37.37 19.40
C THR A 421 78.55 -36.50 19.35
N CYS A 422 78.42 -35.18 19.21
CA CYS A 422 79.55 -34.26 19.26
C CYS A 422 80.22 -34.26 20.64
N ARG A 423 79.45 -34.24 21.72
CA ARG A 423 80.01 -34.32 23.09
C ARG A 423 80.79 -35.61 23.31
N GLU A 424 80.25 -36.75 22.87
CA GLU A 424 80.93 -38.05 22.97
C GLU A 424 82.20 -38.07 22.11
N THR A 425 82.12 -37.60 20.86
CA THR A 425 83.28 -37.54 19.95
C THR A 425 84.39 -36.65 20.51
N ASN A 426 84.06 -35.51 21.11
CA ASN A 426 85.05 -34.62 21.72
C ASN A 426 85.74 -35.27 22.93
N LYS A 427 85.01 -36.09 23.70
CA LYS A 427 85.60 -36.89 24.80
C LYS A 427 86.58 -37.91 24.25
N VAL A 428 86.21 -38.66 23.22
CA VAL A 428 87.09 -39.65 22.58
C VAL A 428 88.32 -38.98 21.97
N ALA A 429 88.16 -37.83 21.31
CA ALA A 429 89.28 -37.06 20.78
C ALA A 429 90.24 -36.61 21.88
N THR A 430 89.72 -36.13 23.02
CA THR A 430 90.53 -35.76 24.18
C THR A 430 91.32 -36.95 24.74
N ASP A 431 90.66 -38.11 24.87
CA ASP A 431 91.31 -39.34 25.34
C ASP A 431 92.41 -39.82 24.38
N CYS A 432 92.17 -39.79 23.07
CA CYS A 432 93.17 -40.08 22.04
C CYS A 432 94.37 -39.13 22.11
N ARG A 433 94.14 -37.83 22.30
CA ARG A 433 95.22 -36.84 22.46
C ARG A 433 96.09 -37.16 23.68
N ASN A 434 95.46 -37.41 24.83
CA ASN A 434 96.17 -37.75 26.07
C ASN A 434 97.02 -39.02 25.89
N LYS A 435 96.51 -40.03 25.17
CA LYS A 435 97.27 -41.27 24.88
C LYS A 435 98.43 -41.04 23.92
N ALA A 436 98.28 -40.16 22.94
CA ALA A 436 99.38 -39.79 22.05
C ALA A 436 100.48 -39.00 22.80
N GLU A 437 100.10 -38.08 23.70
CA GLU A 437 101.05 -37.35 24.58
C GLU A 437 101.82 -38.29 25.52
N GLU A 438 101.11 -39.26 26.12
CA GLU A 438 101.73 -40.32 26.93
C GLU A 438 102.71 -41.15 26.09
N GLY A 439 102.31 -41.54 24.87
CA GLY A 439 103.19 -42.23 23.92
C GLY A 439 104.44 -41.43 23.54
N GLY A 440 104.31 -40.11 23.36
CA GLY A 440 105.44 -39.22 23.10
C GLY A 440 106.43 -39.18 24.26
N THR A 441 105.93 -39.14 25.49
CA THR A 441 106.74 -39.18 26.72
C THR A 441 107.52 -40.51 26.84
N VAL A 442 106.88 -41.63 26.48
CA VAL A 442 107.53 -42.95 26.45
C VAL A 442 108.62 -43.02 25.36
N MET A 443 108.37 -42.46 24.17
CA MET A 443 109.39 -42.39 23.10
C MET A 443 110.60 -41.55 23.52
N HIS A 444 110.38 -40.42 24.19
CA HIS A 444 111.46 -39.60 24.73
C HIS A 444 112.32 -40.37 25.74
N SER A 445 111.68 -41.13 26.64
CA SER A 445 112.37 -42.00 27.61
C SER A 445 113.15 -43.14 26.93
N MET A 446 112.60 -43.70 25.86
CA MET A 446 113.27 -44.73 25.04
C MET A 446 114.50 -44.17 24.33
N MET A 447 114.42 -42.96 23.75
CA MET A 447 115.56 -42.30 23.13
C MET A 447 116.69 -42.06 24.13
N THR A 448 116.37 -41.58 25.33
CA THR A 448 117.33 -41.42 26.42
C THR A 448 118.02 -42.74 26.78
N SER A 449 117.25 -43.83 26.90
CA SER A 449 117.80 -45.16 27.18
C SER A 449 118.71 -45.69 26.07
N ILE A 450 118.39 -45.41 24.80
CA ILE A 450 119.25 -45.78 23.66
C ILE A 450 120.53 -44.96 23.64
N GLU A 451 120.47 -43.68 24.03
CA GLU A 451 121.65 -42.83 24.18
C GLU A 451 122.57 -43.34 25.30
N ASP A 452 122.02 -43.74 26.44
CA ASP A 452 122.78 -44.38 27.53
C ASP A 452 123.44 -45.69 27.07
N ILE A 453 122.73 -46.53 26.30
CA ILE A 453 123.30 -47.76 25.71
C ILE A 453 124.45 -47.42 24.75
N ASN A 454 124.31 -46.37 23.95
CA ASN A 454 125.33 -45.93 22.99
C ASN A 454 126.59 -45.42 23.72
N ASN A 455 126.42 -44.66 24.80
CA ASN A 455 127.52 -44.18 25.64
C ASN A 455 128.22 -45.34 26.37
N SER A 456 127.46 -46.24 27.00
CA SER A 456 128.01 -47.43 27.66
C SER A 456 128.75 -48.35 26.66
N SER A 457 128.23 -48.50 25.45
CA SER A 457 128.88 -49.30 24.40
C SER A 457 130.22 -48.70 23.95
N LYS A 458 130.35 -47.37 23.90
CA LYS A 458 131.64 -46.70 23.61
C LYS A 458 132.65 -46.93 24.73
N GLU A 459 132.23 -46.79 25.99
CA GLU A 459 133.11 -47.08 27.13
C GLU A 459 133.62 -48.53 27.10
N ILE A 460 132.75 -49.49 26.79
CA ILE A 460 133.16 -50.89 26.62
C ILE A 460 134.14 -51.01 25.44
N ALA A 461 133.91 -50.33 24.31
CA ALA A 461 134.83 -50.36 23.17
C ALA A 461 136.24 -49.89 23.57
N ASP A 462 136.33 -48.81 24.35
CA ASP A 462 137.59 -48.27 24.85
C ASP A 462 138.30 -49.27 25.79
N ILE A 463 137.56 -49.92 26.69
CA ILE A 463 138.11 -50.97 27.57
C ILE A 463 138.64 -52.16 26.75
N ILE A 464 137.91 -52.61 25.72
CA ILE A 464 138.31 -53.74 24.88
C ILE A 464 139.55 -53.38 24.04
N ASN A 465 139.67 -52.14 23.57
CA ASN A 465 140.88 -51.65 22.89
C ASN A 465 142.11 -51.73 23.82
N VAL A 466 141.97 -51.34 25.09
CA VAL A 466 143.04 -51.49 26.10
C VAL A 466 143.39 -52.96 26.32
N ILE A 467 142.40 -53.86 26.36
CA ILE A 467 142.64 -55.31 26.50
C ILE A 467 143.38 -55.88 25.26
N GLU A 468 143.04 -55.44 24.06
CA GLU A 468 143.77 -55.81 22.84
C GLU A 468 145.22 -55.33 22.89
N GLU A 469 145.45 -54.09 23.36
CA GLU A 469 146.79 -53.54 23.57
C GLU A 469 147.59 -54.37 24.58
N ILE A 470 146.99 -54.70 25.74
CA ILE A 470 147.62 -55.56 26.76
C ILE A 470 147.95 -56.95 26.18
N ALA A 471 147.06 -57.54 25.39
CA ALA A 471 147.30 -58.83 24.74
C ALA A 471 148.46 -58.73 23.72
N PHE A 472 148.54 -57.64 22.95
CA PHE A 472 149.65 -57.41 22.03
C PHE A 472 150.99 -57.25 22.76
N GLN A 473 151.02 -56.44 23.83
CA GLN A 473 152.19 -56.27 24.69
C GLN A 473 152.61 -57.60 25.34
N THR A 474 151.66 -58.42 25.80
CA THR A 474 151.91 -59.75 26.37
C THR A 474 152.49 -60.72 25.33
N ASN A 475 152.00 -60.68 24.09
CA ASN A 475 152.54 -61.47 22.98
C ASN A 475 153.99 -61.07 22.64
N LEU A 476 154.33 -59.77 22.69
CA LEU A 476 155.71 -59.29 22.51
C LEU A 476 156.62 -59.71 23.67
N LEU A 477 156.16 -59.59 24.91
CA LEU A 477 156.88 -60.05 26.11
C LEU A 477 157.17 -61.56 26.05
N ALA A 478 156.16 -62.36 25.68
CA ALA A 478 156.27 -63.81 25.54
C ALA A 478 157.21 -64.21 24.40
N LEU A 479 157.21 -63.48 23.28
CA LEU A 479 158.18 -63.65 22.20
C LEU A 479 159.61 -63.37 22.70
N ASN A 480 159.82 -62.26 23.40
CA ASN A 480 161.13 -61.92 23.97
C ASN A 480 161.60 -63.00 24.95
N ALA A 481 160.72 -63.51 25.81
CA ALA A 481 161.01 -64.59 26.74
C ALA A 481 161.35 -65.91 26.03
N ALA A 482 160.63 -66.26 24.95
CA ALA A 482 160.91 -67.45 24.15
C ALA A 482 162.28 -67.37 23.46
N VAL A 483 162.67 -66.18 22.97
CA VAL A 483 164.00 -65.92 22.39
C VAL A 483 165.10 -66.07 23.45
N GLU A 484 164.93 -65.49 24.63
CA GLU A 484 165.92 -65.61 25.72
C GLU A 484 166.02 -67.05 26.26
N ALA A 485 164.89 -67.78 26.33
CA ALA A 485 164.87 -69.19 26.68
C ALA A 485 165.59 -70.07 25.65
N ALA A 486 165.44 -69.78 24.35
CA ALA A 486 166.20 -70.45 23.29
C ALA A 486 167.71 -70.15 23.38
N ARG A 487 168.07 -68.92 23.78
CA ARG A 487 169.47 -68.50 24.02
C ARG A 487 170.13 -69.24 25.19
N ALA A 488 169.37 -69.63 26.21
CA ALA A 488 169.85 -70.38 27.37
C ALA A 488 170.03 -71.90 27.13
N GLY A 489 169.71 -72.42 25.95
CA GLY A 489 169.94 -73.83 25.58
C GLY A 489 169.12 -74.85 26.40
N GLU A 490 169.73 -75.94 26.85
CA GLU A 490 169.07 -77.02 27.61
C GLU A 490 168.39 -76.54 28.91
N GLN A 491 168.97 -75.53 29.59
CA GLN A 491 168.43 -75.00 30.86
C GLN A 491 167.16 -74.15 30.66
N GLY A 492 166.92 -73.65 29.44
CA GLY A 492 165.78 -72.79 29.11
C GLY A 492 164.53 -73.54 28.62
N LYS A 493 164.59 -74.87 28.43
CA LYS A 493 163.49 -75.65 27.81
C LYS A 493 162.14 -75.49 28.53
N GLY A 494 162.12 -75.50 29.86
CA GLY A 494 160.90 -75.29 30.64
C GLY A 494 160.31 -73.88 30.46
N PHE A 495 161.17 -72.86 30.47
CA PHE A 495 160.77 -71.46 30.23
C PHE A 495 160.28 -71.23 28.79
N ALA A 496 160.88 -71.90 27.80
CA ALA A 496 160.45 -71.81 26.41
C ALA A 496 159.03 -72.34 26.20
N VAL A 497 158.65 -73.45 26.86
CA VAL A 497 157.28 -73.99 26.80
C VAL A 497 156.27 -73.02 27.41
N VAL A 498 156.59 -72.46 28.60
CA VAL A 498 155.73 -71.45 29.24
C VAL A 498 155.61 -70.20 28.38
N ALA A 499 156.69 -69.72 27.77
CA ALA A 499 156.67 -68.56 26.89
C ALA A 499 155.79 -68.79 25.64
N VAL A 500 155.84 -69.99 25.04
CA VAL A 500 154.95 -70.36 23.92
C VAL A 500 153.49 -70.41 24.38
N GLU A 501 153.19 -70.95 25.55
CA GLU A 501 151.82 -71.02 26.08
C GLU A 501 151.25 -69.62 26.41
N VAL A 502 152.05 -68.75 27.04
CA VAL A 502 151.67 -67.34 27.28
C VAL A 502 151.43 -66.61 25.97
N ARG A 503 152.25 -66.87 24.94
CA ARG A 503 152.07 -66.30 23.60
C ARG A 503 150.76 -66.76 22.95
N ASN A 504 150.44 -68.05 23.03
CA ASN A 504 149.18 -68.60 22.54
C ASN A 504 147.97 -68.01 23.28
N LEU A 505 148.06 -67.84 24.61
CA LEU A 505 147.03 -67.18 25.40
C LEU A 505 146.83 -65.72 24.98
N ALA A 506 147.92 -64.97 24.78
CA ALA A 506 147.87 -63.60 24.30
C ALA A 506 147.22 -63.48 22.90
N HIS A 507 147.54 -64.40 21.98
CA HIS A 507 146.87 -64.46 20.67
C HIS A 507 145.37 -64.77 20.79
N ARG A 508 144.98 -65.69 21.68
CA ARG A 508 143.57 -66.00 21.97
C ARG A 508 142.84 -64.79 22.56
N SER A 509 143.45 -64.07 23.50
CA SER A 509 142.88 -62.84 24.08
C SER A 509 142.72 -61.74 23.05
N SER A 510 143.71 -61.51 22.17
CA SER A 510 143.60 -60.54 21.08
C SER A 510 142.48 -60.90 20.09
N LYS A 511 142.35 -62.18 19.73
CA LYS A 511 141.25 -62.66 18.88
C LYS A 511 139.88 -62.42 19.52
N ALA A 512 139.73 -62.77 20.80
CA ALA A 512 138.48 -62.55 21.54
C ALA A 512 138.15 -61.06 21.68
N ALA A 513 139.15 -60.21 21.95
CA ALA A 513 138.96 -58.75 21.99
C ALA A 513 138.43 -58.21 20.67
N LYS A 514 139.01 -58.62 19.52
CA LYS A 514 138.52 -58.23 18.18
C LYS A 514 137.10 -58.70 17.90
N GLU A 515 136.75 -59.92 18.31
CA GLU A 515 135.39 -60.45 18.20
C GLU A 515 134.39 -59.60 19.01
N ILE A 516 134.74 -59.22 20.25
CA ILE A 516 133.94 -58.33 21.09
C ILE A 516 133.81 -56.93 20.46
N THR A 517 134.90 -56.35 19.93
CA THR A 517 134.85 -55.06 19.21
C THR A 517 133.87 -55.11 18.03
N GLY A 518 133.84 -56.22 17.29
CA GLY A 518 132.87 -56.47 16.23
C GLY A 518 131.43 -56.41 16.73
N LEU A 519 131.12 -57.14 17.81
CA LEU A 519 129.78 -57.15 18.43
C LEU A 519 129.38 -55.77 18.96
N ILE A 520 130.30 -55.01 19.56
CA ILE A 520 130.04 -53.65 20.03
C ILE A 520 129.69 -52.74 18.85
N LYS A 521 130.44 -52.83 17.75
CA LYS A 521 130.16 -52.04 16.54
C LYS A 521 128.77 -52.37 15.96
N GLU A 522 128.40 -53.65 15.92
CA GLU A 522 127.06 -54.08 15.50
C GLU A 522 125.96 -53.54 16.42
N ASN A 523 126.17 -53.57 17.74
CA ASN A 523 125.24 -53.00 18.71
C ASN A 523 125.08 -51.48 18.54
N LEU A 524 126.17 -50.75 18.30
CA LEU A 524 126.14 -49.32 18.03
C LEU A 524 125.35 -48.98 16.75
N GLU A 525 125.49 -49.78 15.69
CA GLU A 525 124.69 -49.63 14.47
C GLU A 525 123.20 -49.91 14.71
N LYS A 526 122.86 -50.98 15.44
CA LYS A 526 121.47 -51.29 15.83
C LYS A 526 120.85 -50.19 16.69
N ALA A 527 121.61 -49.63 17.65
CA ALA A 527 121.17 -48.53 18.50
C ALA A 527 120.88 -47.25 17.69
N ARG A 528 121.72 -46.93 16.69
CA ARG A 528 121.46 -45.82 15.75
C ARG A 528 120.16 -46.03 14.97
N GLY A 529 119.93 -47.24 14.45
CA GLY A 529 118.68 -47.59 13.79
C GLY A 529 117.47 -47.45 14.72
N GLY A 530 117.60 -47.92 15.98
CA GLY A 530 116.57 -47.76 17.01
C GLY A 530 116.25 -46.30 17.32
N THR A 531 117.26 -45.44 17.38
CA THR A 531 117.08 -43.99 17.57
C THR A 531 116.29 -43.37 16.42
N GLN A 532 116.61 -43.75 15.18
CA GLN A 532 115.91 -43.25 14.00
C GLN A 532 114.43 -43.66 14.01
N TYR A 533 114.12 -44.93 14.34
CA TYR A 533 112.73 -45.38 14.45
C TYR A 533 111.96 -44.67 15.58
N ALA A 534 112.62 -44.43 16.73
CA ALA A 534 112.01 -43.70 17.83
C ALA A 534 111.69 -42.24 17.44
N GLN A 535 112.61 -41.55 16.75
CA GLN A 535 112.38 -40.20 16.23
C GLN A 535 111.23 -40.14 15.22
N MET A 536 111.18 -41.08 14.28
CA MET A 536 110.07 -41.17 13.32
C MET A 536 108.74 -41.43 14.03
N THR A 537 108.74 -42.29 15.04
CA THR A 537 107.53 -42.59 15.83
C THR A 537 107.08 -41.36 16.63
N GLN A 538 108.01 -40.62 17.22
CA GLN A 538 107.70 -39.37 17.93
C GLN A 538 107.10 -38.32 16.98
N ALA A 539 107.68 -38.11 15.80
CA ALA A 539 107.13 -37.18 14.81
C ALA A 539 105.70 -37.57 14.39
N ASN A 540 105.44 -38.87 14.16
CA ASN A 540 104.09 -39.34 13.84
C ASN A 540 103.09 -39.11 15.00
N LEU A 541 103.52 -39.23 16.26
CA LEU A 541 102.67 -38.94 17.42
C LEU A 541 102.34 -37.44 17.52
N GLU A 542 103.29 -36.56 17.20
CA GLU A 542 103.06 -35.12 17.13
C GLU A 542 102.04 -34.76 16.02
N GLU A 543 102.14 -35.38 14.83
CA GLU A 543 101.15 -35.21 13.75
C GLU A 543 99.75 -35.73 14.14
N ILE A 544 99.68 -36.84 14.90
CA ILE A 544 98.42 -37.37 15.43
C ILE A 544 97.80 -36.36 16.41
N ILE A 545 98.59 -35.77 17.32
CA ILE A 545 98.12 -34.75 18.27
C ILE A 545 97.53 -33.55 17.50
N GLU A 546 98.22 -33.06 16.46
CA GLU A 546 97.72 -31.96 15.65
C GLU A 546 96.41 -32.32 14.91
N SER A 547 96.33 -33.53 14.36
CA SER A 547 95.15 -34.02 13.64
C SER A 547 93.94 -34.17 14.56
N VAL A 548 94.15 -34.72 15.77
CA VAL A 548 93.10 -34.85 16.79
C VAL A 548 92.62 -33.48 17.29
N LYS A 549 93.51 -32.49 17.36
CA LYS A 549 93.13 -31.10 17.66
C LYS A 549 92.18 -30.55 16.58
N LYS A 550 92.51 -30.71 15.29
CA LYS A 550 91.63 -30.29 14.18
C LYS A 550 90.26 -30.97 14.24
N VAL A 551 90.21 -32.26 14.58
CA VAL A 551 88.93 -32.98 14.79
C VAL A 551 88.15 -32.38 15.96
N SER A 552 88.80 -32.06 17.08
CA SER A 552 88.14 -31.44 18.24
C SER A 552 87.55 -30.07 17.89
N ASP A 553 88.29 -29.26 17.13
CA ASP A 553 87.84 -27.93 16.68
C ASP A 553 86.60 -28.05 15.76
N GLN A 554 86.60 -29.01 14.82
CA GLN A 554 85.45 -29.28 13.96
C GLN A 554 84.22 -29.77 14.74
N VAL A 555 84.42 -30.66 15.71
CA VAL A 555 83.34 -31.15 16.57
C VAL A 555 82.73 -30.03 17.42
N ALA A 556 83.55 -29.08 17.89
CA ALA A 556 83.06 -27.90 18.58
C ALA A 556 82.21 -27.00 17.66
N GLU A 557 82.62 -26.82 16.40
CA GLU A 557 81.86 -26.08 15.40
C GLU A 557 80.51 -26.75 15.08
N ILE A 558 80.49 -28.08 14.89
CA ILE A 558 79.25 -28.85 14.66
C ILE A 558 78.32 -28.76 15.88
N SER A 559 78.86 -28.81 17.11
CA SER A 559 78.07 -28.66 18.32
C SER A 559 77.44 -27.26 18.43
N ALA A 560 78.17 -26.21 18.08
CA ALA A 560 77.64 -24.85 18.04
C ALA A 560 76.54 -24.71 16.98
N ALA A 561 76.77 -25.21 15.76
CA ALA A 561 75.78 -25.22 14.69
C ALA A 561 74.52 -26.01 15.06
N SER A 562 74.67 -27.15 15.74
CA SER A 562 73.55 -27.96 16.24
C SER A 562 72.74 -27.20 17.30
N SER A 563 73.41 -26.45 18.19
CA SER A 563 72.70 -25.60 19.16
C SER A 563 71.91 -24.47 18.48
N GLU A 564 72.44 -23.88 17.41
CA GLU A 564 71.73 -22.85 16.64
C GLU A 564 70.54 -23.46 15.87
N GLN A 565 70.71 -24.64 15.28
CA GLN A 565 69.62 -25.40 14.66
C GLN A 565 68.51 -25.71 15.66
N ALA A 566 68.82 -26.09 16.90
CA ALA A 566 67.82 -26.35 17.92
C ALA A 566 66.94 -25.11 18.20
N VAL A 567 67.56 -23.93 18.27
CA VAL A 567 66.84 -22.66 18.41
C VAL A 567 65.97 -22.37 17.18
N GLY A 568 66.49 -22.60 15.97
CA GLY A 568 65.72 -22.46 14.73
C GLY A 568 64.53 -23.40 14.65
N VAL A 569 64.69 -24.64 15.08
CA VAL A 569 63.63 -25.66 15.15
C VAL A 569 62.53 -25.24 16.13
N ASP A 570 62.89 -24.70 17.31
CA ASP A 570 61.90 -24.17 18.27
C ASP A 570 61.08 -23.00 17.69
N GLN A 571 61.74 -22.11 16.93
CA GLN A 571 61.04 -21.02 16.24
C GLN A 571 60.08 -21.53 15.16
N VAL A 572 60.50 -22.53 14.37
CA VAL A 572 59.63 -23.17 13.38
C VAL A 572 58.45 -23.85 14.06
N ASN A 573 58.67 -24.54 15.18
CA ASN A 573 57.60 -25.19 15.94
C ASN A 573 56.55 -24.17 16.43
N LYS A 574 56.99 -23.02 16.96
CA LYS A 574 56.10 -21.89 17.32
C LYS A 574 55.31 -21.37 16.12
N ALA A 575 55.94 -21.23 14.96
CA ALA A 575 55.26 -20.79 13.74
C ALA A 575 54.21 -21.81 13.26
N ILE A 576 54.49 -23.10 13.37
CA ILE A 576 53.53 -24.17 13.06
C ILE A 576 52.33 -24.12 14.01
N SER A 577 52.55 -23.92 15.32
CA SER A 577 51.47 -23.75 16.29
C SER A 577 50.58 -22.52 15.97
N GLN A 578 51.16 -21.43 15.51
CA GLN A 578 50.40 -20.27 15.03
C GLN A 578 49.61 -20.57 13.75
N LEU A 579 50.19 -21.31 12.80
CA LEU A 579 49.49 -21.75 11.59
C LEU A 579 48.31 -22.66 11.92
N ASP A 580 48.45 -23.56 12.88
CA ASP A 580 47.35 -24.40 13.38
C ASP A 580 46.22 -23.54 13.96
N GLN A 581 46.54 -22.58 14.83
CA GLN A 581 45.56 -21.65 15.39
C GLN A 581 44.81 -20.87 14.30
N VAL A 582 45.51 -20.36 13.29
CA VAL A 582 44.89 -19.65 12.15
C VAL A 582 44.03 -20.60 11.32
N THR A 583 44.45 -21.85 11.15
CA THR A 583 43.69 -22.87 10.42
C THR A 583 42.38 -23.20 11.13
N GLN A 584 42.40 -23.32 12.47
CA GLN A 584 41.19 -23.48 13.28
C GLN A 584 40.27 -22.26 13.21
N GLN A 585 40.83 -21.04 13.26
CA GLN A 585 40.04 -19.81 13.09
C GLN A 585 39.39 -19.74 11.70
N ASN A 586 40.10 -20.14 10.65
CA ASN A 586 39.56 -20.23 9.30
C ASN A 586 38.41 -21.24 9.22
N ALA A 587 38.48 -22.36 9.93
CA ALA A 587 37.38 -23.32 10.02
C ALA A 587 36.13 -22.72 10.68
N THR A 588 36.30 -22.00 11.79
CA THR A 588 35.18 -21.28 12.42
C THR A 588 34.60 -20.20 11.51
N MET A 589 35.46 -19.43 10.83
CA MET A 589 35.02 -18.38 9.91
C MET A 589 34.28 -18.96 8.70
N LEU A 590 34.69 -20.13 8.21
CA LEU A 590 34.00 -20.87 7.17
C LEU A 590 32.60 -21.30 7.61
N GLU A 591 32.45 -21.82 8.83
CA GLU A 591 31.14 -22.21 9.36
C GLU A 591 30.19 -21.00 9.45
N GLN A 592 30.70 -19.85 9.91
CA GLN A 592 29.98 -18.58 9.92
C GLN A 592 29.62 -18.08 8.51
N SER A 593 30.55 -18.19 7.56
CA SER A 593 30.34 -17.81 6.16
C SER A 593 29.26 -18.66 5.51
N THR A 594 29.27 -19.98 5.77
CA THR A 594 28.27 -20.92 5.25
C THR A 594 26.89 -20.59 5.80
N THR A 595 26.78 -20.39 7.12
CA THR A 595 25.53 -19.97 7.75
C THR A 595 25.00 -18.66 7.16
N THR A 596 25.88 -17.67 6.96
CA THR A 596 25.52 -16.37 6.39
C THR A 596 25.07 -16.51 4.93
N GLY A 597 25.76 -17.33 4.13
CA GLY A 597 25.39 -17.61 2.74
C GLY A 597 24.02 -18.29 2.62
N GLU A 598 23.73 -19.26 3.49
CA GLU A 598 22.42 -19.92 3.56
C GLU A 598 21.31 -18.92 3.92
N GLN A 599 21.54 -18.05 4.90
CA GLN A 599 20.60 -16.99 5.29
C GLN A 599 20.35 -16.00 4.14
N MET A 600 21.41 -15.59 3.42
CA MET A 600 21.28 -14.69 2.26
C MET A 600 20.47 -15.35 1.13
N ASN A 601 20.65 -16.65 0.90
CA ASN A 601 19.89 -17.39 -0.10
C ASN A 601 18.41 -17.53 0.30
N ALA A 602 18.15 -17.84 1.57
CA ALA A 602 16.79 -17.92 2.11
C ALA A 602 16.06 -16.57 1.99
N GLU A 603 16.70 -15.46 2.36
CA GLU A 603 16.10 -14.13 2.28
C GLU A 603 15.89 -13.68 0.83
N SER A 604 16.82 -14.03 -0.08
CA SER A 604 16.66 -13.79 -1.52
C SER A 604 15.48 -14.57 -2.09
N SER A 605 15.31 -15.83 -1.68
CA SER A 605 14.18 -16.68 -2.07
C SER A 605 12.86 -16.09 -1.57
N ARG A 606 12.83 -15.62 -0.32
CA ARG A 606 11.69 -14.93 0.27
C ARG A 606 11.33 -13.63 -0.48
N LEU A 607 12.33 -12.83 -0.87
CA LEU A 607 12.10 -11.63 -1.70
C LEU A 607 11.55 -11.99 -3.08
N LEU A 608 12.04 -13.08 -3.70
CA LEU A 608 11.51 -13.57 -4.97
C LEU A 608 10.06 -14.04 -4.86
N GLU A 609 9.70 -14.70 -3.77
CA GLU A 609 8.32 -15.09 -3.46
C GLU A 609 7.42 -13.86 -3.28
N LEU A 610 7.85 -12.89 -2.46
CA LEU A 610 7.13 -11.64 -2.24
C LEU A 610 6.88 -10.86 -3.54
N VAL A 611 7.90 -10.74 -4.39
CA VAL A 611 7.74 -10.11 -5.71
C VAL A 611 6.93 -11.00 -6.67
N GLY A 612 6.94 -12.32 -6.46
CA GLY A 612 6.16 -13.29 -7.21
C GLY A 612 4.64 -13.08 -7.13
N HIS A 613 4.15 -12.48 -6.04
CA HIS A 613 2.74 -12.05 -5.93
C HIS A 613 2.38 -10.95 -6.95
N PHE A 614 3.37 -10.15 -7.40
CA PHE A 614 3.14 -9.11 -8.39
C PHE A 614 3.30 -9.67 -9.82
N ARG A 615 2.27 -9.52 -10.64
CA ARG A 615 2.35 -9.81 -12.08
C ARG A 615 2.99 -8.61 -12.77
N LEU A 616 4.27 -8.74 -13.08
CA LEU A 616 5.06 -7.69 -13.71
C LEU A 616 4.93 -7.75 -15.23
N ARG A 617 4.82 -6.58 -15.86
CA ARG A 617 4.91 -6.49 -17.32
C ARG A 617 6.35 -6.75 -17.71
N THR A 618 6.64 -7.96 -18.17
CA THR A 618 7.94 -8.26 -18.76
C THR A 618 8.08 -7.36 -19.98
N GLY A 619 8.93 -6.34 -19.85
CA GLY A 619 9.27 -5.51 -20.99
C GLY A 619 9.79 -6.46 -22.05
N LYS A 620 9.15 -6.46 -23.22
CA LYS A 620 9.86 -6.74 -24.47
C LYS A 620 10.90 -5.63 -24.55
N SER A 621 11.99 -5.78 -23.80
CA SER A 621 13.18 -4.96 -23.93
C SER A 621 13.48 -5.02 -25.41
N GLY A 622 13.31 -3.90 -26.10
CA GLY A 622 13.65 -3.80 -27.51
C GLY A 622 15.05 -4.37 -27.64
N GLY A 623 15.16 -5.49 -28.36
CA GLY A 623 16.41 -6.08 -28.78
C GLY A 623 17.09 -5.10 -29.74
N GLY A 624 17.56 -3.98 -29.22
CA GLY A 624 18.66 -3.24 -29.81
C GLY A 624 19.84 -4.19 -29.72
N LYS A 625 20.08 -4.90 -30.82
CA LYS A 625 21.32 -5.62 -31.07
C LYS A 625 22.47 -4.67 -30.74
N ALA A 626 23.04 -4.80 -29.55
CA ALA A 626 24.34 -4.27 -29.27
C ALA A 626 25.26 -4.91 -30.30
N LYS A 627 25.72 -4.11 -31.27
CA LYS A 627 26.78 -4.49 -32.19
C LYS A 627 27.95 -4.93 -31.32
N GLN A 628 28.13 -6.24 -31.25
CA GLN A 628 29.35 -6.87 -30.79
C GLN A 628 30.46 -6.36 -31.72
N ALA A 629 31.17 -5.33 -31.29
CA ALA A 629 32.42 -4.95 -31.91
C ALA A 629 33.38 -6.12 -31.69
N LYS A 630 33.74 -6.81 -32.78
CA LYS A 630 34.83 -7.77 -32.82
C LYS A 630 36.13 -7.02 -32.49
N GLY A 631 36.49 -6.97 -31.22
CA GLY A 631 37.85 -6.70 -30.78
C GLY A 631 38.66 -7.98 -30.85
N LYS A 632 39.52 -8.11 -31.87
CA LYS A 632 40.65 -9.03 -31.86
C LYS A 632 41.66 -8.56 -30.81
N THR A 633 41.91 -9.37 -29.79
CA THR A 633 43.18 -9.44 -29.04
C THR A 633 43.13 -10.77 -28.28
N ALA A 634 43.73 -11.83 -28.82
CA ALA A 634 45.09 -12.27 -28.47
C ALA A 634 45.15 -12.82 -27.05
N ALA A 635 45.20 -14.15 -26.96
CA ALA A 635 45.55 -14.89 -25.77
C ALA A 635 46.90 -14.43 -25.22
N THR A 636 46.96 -14.23 -23.90
CA THR A 636 48.15 -14.50 -23.09
C THR A 636 47.69 -14.59 -21.64
N GLY A 637 47.87 -15.75 -21.03
CA GLY A 637 47.71 -15.90 -19.60
C GLY A 637 48.87 -15.25 -18.87
N LYS A 638 48.60 -14.72 -17.67
CA LYS A 638 49.47 -14.89 -16.50
C LYS A 638 48.75 -14.40 -15.26
N ALA A 639 48.91 -15.17 -14.19
CA ALA A 639 48.57 -14.83 -12.82
C ALA A 639 49.06 -13.43 -12.45
N ALA A 640 48.23 -12.66 -11.75
CA ALA A 640 48.65 -11.49 -11.01
C ALA A 640 48.50 -11.83 -9.52
N ALA A 641 49.63 -12.20 -8.92
CA ALA A 641 49.85 -12.14 -7.48
C ALA A 641 49.75 -10.66 -7.05
N ALA A 642 49.11 -10.44 -5.89
CA ALA A 642 49.06 -9.13 -5.26
C ALA A 642 50.44 -8.81 -4.66
N ASP A 643 51.05 -7.72 -5.14
CA ASP A 643 52.30 -7.19 -4.62
C ASP A 643 52.10 -6.61 -3.21
N ALA A 644 52.84 -7.18 -2.27
CA ALA A 644 53.13 -6.59 -0.97
C ALA A 644 54.25 -5.54 -1.12
N GLN A 645 54.00 -4.35 -0.61
CA GLN A 645 54.97 -3.26 -0.52
C GLN A 645 56.15 -3.63 0.37
N THR A 646 57.37 -3.34 -0.10
CA THR A 646 58.57 -3.23 0.74
C THR A 646 59.24 -1.87 0.43
N PRO A 647 59.79 -1.14 1.41
CA PRO A 647 60.13 0.27 1.26
C PRO A 647 61.56 0.50 0.75
N ALA A 648 61.76 1.64 0.10
CA ALA A 648 63.03 2.09 -0.47
C ALA A 648 64.03 2.55 0.62
N GLN A 649 65.27 2.06 0.54
CA GLN A 649 66.44 2.64 1.19
C GLN A 649 67.07 3.72 0.29
N GLY A 650 67.55 4.81 0.90
CA GLY A 650 68.33 5.84 0.19
C GLY A 650 68.87 6.99 1.05
N LYS A 651 69.97 6.71 1.77
CA LYS A 651 71.11 7.59 2.13
C LYS A 651 71.02 8.62 3.27
N ALA A 652 71.68 8.24 4.38
CA ALA A 652 72.84 8.87 5.03
C ALA A 652 72.96 10.41 5.13
N GLY A 653 72.88 10.88 6.37
CA GLY A 653 73.49 12.11 6.89
C GLY A 653 73.71 11.95 8.41
N GLU A 654 74.97 12.04 8.84
CA GLU A 654 75.49 11.80 10.21
C GLU A 654 75.38 13.08 11.10
N PRO A 655 75.80 13.09 12.39
CA PRO A 655 74.90 13.28 13.53
C PRO A 655 75.15 14.58 14.33
N GLN A 656 74.16 15.02 15.12
CA GLN A 656 74.39 15.94 16.25
C GLN A 656 73.32 15.77 17.34
N GLY A 657 73.77 15.32 18.51
CA GLY A 657 73.49 15.92 19.82
C GLY A 657 72.08 15.85 20.42
N GLY A 658 71.93 14.99 21.43
CA GLY A 658 71.56 15.46 22.78
C GLY A 658 70.11 15.35 23.27
N SER A 659 70.00 14.91 24.53
CA SER A 659 68.86 14.91 25.47
C SER A 659 67.78 13.82 25.27
N SER A 660 67.77 12.76 26.09
CA SER A 660 67.33 12.69 27.49
C SER A 660 65.82 12.81 27.65
N TRP A 661 65.12 11.69 27.80
CA TRP A 661 64.00 11.56 28.75
C TRP A 661 63.98 10.12 29.31
N VAL A 662 64.30 10.04 30.60
CA VAL A 662 64.14 8.91 31.52
C VAL A 662 62.83 9.13 32.27
N ASP A 663 62.14 8.02 32.54
CA ASP A 663 61.13 7.70 33.57
C ASP A 663 60.13 8.76 34.04
N GLU A 664 58.85 8.39 34.09
CA GLU A 664 58.22 8.21 35.40
C GLU A 664 57.00 7.28 35.38
N GLN A 665 56.94 6.48 36.44
CA GLN A 665 55.92 5.53 36.86
C GLN A 665 54.57 6.22 37.10
N ASP A 666 53.46 5.47 36.97
CA ASP A 666 52.53 5.39 38.10
C ASP A 666 51.69 4.11 38.06
N GLN A 667 52.00 3.20 38.99
CA GLN A 667 51.12 2.17 39.52
C GLN A 667 50.21 2.84 40.56
N LYS A 668 48.88 2.68 40.46
CA LYS A 668 48.04 2.58 41.67
C LYS A 668 46.91 1.58 41.51
N ALA A 669 46.85 0.72 42.51
CA ALA A 669 45.90 -0.35 42.76
C ALA A 669 44.54 0.14 43.26
N VAL A 670 43.49 -0.65 42.97
CA VAL A 670 42.55 -1.25 43.93
C VAL A 670 42.22 -2.66 43.44
#